data_AF-A0A1J4KUP2-F1
#
_entry.id   AF-A0A1J4KUP2-F1
#
_cell.length_a   1.000
_cell.length_b   1.000
_cell.length_c   1.000
_cell.angle_alpha   90.00
_cell.angle_beta   90.00
_cell.angle_gamma   90.00
#
_symmetry.space_group_name_H-M   'P 1'
#
loop_
_entity.id
_entity.type
_entity.pdbx_description
1 polymer ?
#
loop_
_entity_poly.entity_id
_entity_poly.type
_entity_poly.pdbx_seq_one_letter_code
_entity_poly.pdbx_strand_id
1 'polypeptide(L)'
;MLRLLNSPNTLISLLDRFFIVKDIDIGKVRAVINESSANELVPAFFYLENWLSTNISTTVDPSTLANLQGGFQLIGIISSRVPLAVLLNGLFDVNWGIYQPHWLLQDFYLPTNARIERLRSYIKPFALYGHLITFDYESSDADSLLSNVMVELEIDPSFQTSCRNHFKRLIMNRFPISSFKPLIRHNNAKVLLTHAITEIFSDLNISNNVTQEQLLFSFSSFFLYIHSFTLTNEINGQILCEYLQSRPYISPFCMLALVNHIPMNMYLYNLLAPRECSSFRNESLIEESKNNINNISNSNNFFHIMSDNESHNDFGNNYSNLSDFESESYFSSTNLLGNENLLPNRNNFNSNFSNNVNNSLYNSFSNNSNHNFNGSFGNSYGNHSNINISDKSGSNLDTKSCNSNSWYNLIDVTFQQTFQSLIQHIPKILDTYFSPSTEPSKDLDTNQGIKCDNIAEFLSAIHLSSSSIYGKMKCILSLARDHNLGPVHIAGMGVQLLRCITFSLQRTLEECVEKKMFTPTLCLFMRNIFNILTPTLSELLQQRFFDLSNAKPKQSNYLIRSAVLYILPSLLNMNNNNFIIPFCVNALKWEESQVAASYMIMKLLRHTQPKFSKIISDVISSSKNSFLELEFIDALSNSYFTATAKEKMFDDDFCKKLVQKMPVTFSLKNGYYFIDSITNEKIMQDEPFAEIFTALSRITVKNAIRELTPFLQKEIVFVALKFMVLTRLMQSREFASYISDTLKSLMTQINLTEADQMRFEIRRCELALPVAQACFERLLCVGYHDIATDLLSAMAPVIKTDIAPLHWMQMFLRRCRKFTNSDIKQLCIKILKELPCADKYLILEENMNMVNDADTFSNINHHINQQSNPNPNNSNAISASNSVGNSNNSHDINGLRVMINRYGKLIAETIKTFCVPDPDVINHEYQSIFEHILSFAACSVMLSNKSNDQIAESLTYTIVNICVPHYDRDDSCLAIGRLATRLNYEISYAYFLKMMDIPFCEISKSCAQMFLMCCTIDLYREICNNCAQIIRSEDDRLDHFIQMIMPSFTRLHGDEATTITFLCGILESVTDKTPDELKEVVVDAVGLVYIKMNLFKSRSTLIGASRKFDPFFREIIASTLEVGVPNDISFANVARKWHKT
;
A
#
# COMPACT_ATOMS: atom_id res chain seq x y z
N MET A 1 -11.28 -46.06 16.38
CA MET A 1 -11.05 -45.37 17.68
C MET A 1 -9.58 -45.31 18.10
N LEU A 2 -8.95 -46.37 18.65
CA LEU A 2 -7.74 -46.25 19.51
C LEU A 2 -6.34 -46.20 18.84
N ARG A 3 -6.18 -46.04 17.52
CA ARG A 3 -4.85 -46.09 16.84
C ARG A 3 -4.31 -44.74 16.30
N LEU A 4 -4.99 -43.63 16.59
CA LEU A 4 -4.65 -42.29 16.03
C LEU A 4 -4.01 -41.33 17.04
N LEU A 5 -3.96 -41.73 18.32
CA LEU A 5 -3.17 -41.08 19.36
C LEU A 5 -2.06 -42.07 19.76
N ASN A 6 -0.86 -41.57 20.03
CA ASN A 6 0.28 -42.42 20.44
C ASN A 6 0.07 -43.06 21.83
N SER A 7 -0.93 -42.60 22.58
CA SER A 7 -1.46 -43.18 23.81
C SER A 7 -3.00 -43.17 23.78
N PRO A 8 -3.69 -44.13 24.41
CA PRO A 8 -5.14 -44.12 24.49
C PRO A 8 -5.62 -42.94 25.36
N ASN A 9 -6.54 -42.12 24.83
CA ASN A 9 -7.16 -41.04 25.59
C ASN A 9 -8.01 -41.63 26.72
N THR A 10 -7.56 -41.43 27.95
CA THR A 10 -8.16 -42.04 29.13
C THR A 10 -9.54 -41.48 29.39
N LEU A 11 -9.71 -40.16 29.23
CA LEU A 11 -10.96 -39.44 29.41
C LEU A 11 -12.05 -39.89 28.43
N ILE A 12 -11.75 -40.09 27.15
CA ILE A 12 -12.71 -40.68 26.20
C ILE A 12 -13.18 -42.05 26.67
N SER A 13 -12.27 -42.92 27.15
CA SER A 13 -12.67 -44.26 27.61
C SER A 13 -13.55 -44.22 28.88
N LEU A 14 -13.42 -43.17 29.70
CA LEU A 14 -14.26 -42.94 30.87
C LEU A 14 -15.63 -42.35 30.50
N LEU A 15 -15.69 -41.44 29.52
CA LEU A 15 -16.94 -40.94 28.96
C LEU A 15 -17.74 -42.07 28.30
N ASP A 16 -17.07 -42.91 27.50
CA ASP A 16 -17.70 -44.07 26.84
C ASP A 16 -18.29 -45.06 27.86
N ARG A 17 -17.55 -45.34 28.94
CA ARG A 17 -18.07 -46.13 30.07
C ARG A 17 -19.20 -45.44 30.83
N PHE A 18 -19.15 -44.13 31.03
CA PHE A 18 -20.21 -43.36 31.68
C PHE A 18 -21.53 -43.41 30.88
N PHE A 19 -21.49 -43.15 29.57
CA PHE A 19 -22.70 -43.08 28.74
C PHE A 19 -23.23 -44.45 28.30
N ILE A 20 -22.35 -45.38 27.91
CA ILE A 20 -22.74 -46.67 27.32
C ILE A 20 -22.82 -47.77 28.39
N VAL A 21 -21.75 -47.93 29.19
CA VAL A 21 -21.65 -49.04 30.17
C VAL A 21 -22.37 -48.73 31.48
N LYS A 22 -22.52 -47.44 31.81
CA LYS A 22 -23.16 -46.90 33.04
C LYS A 22 -22.55 -47.43 34.34
N ASP A 23 -21.25 -47.76 34.34
CA ASP A 23 -20.52 -48.34 35.48
C ASP A 23 -19.58 -47.36 36.20
N ILE A 24 -19.68 -46.06 35.88
CA ILE A 24 -18.85 -44.98 36.42
C ILE A 24 -19.74 -43.85 36.95
N ASP A 25 -19.37 -43.26 38.08
CA ASP A 25 -20.00 -42.05 38.61
C ASP A 25 -19.44 -40.77 37.94
N ILE A 26 -20.31 -39.77 37.76
CA ILE A 26 -19.97 -38.48 37.15
C ILE A 26 -18.87 -37.72 37.92
N GLY A 27 -18.77 -37.89 39.25
CA GLY A 27 -17.71 -37.31 40.07
C GLY A 27 -16.33 -37.83 39.70
N LYS A 28 -16.22 -39.11 39.30
CA LYS A 28 -14.96 -39.69 38.81
C LYS A 28 -14.57 -39.15 37.43
N VAL A 29 -15.54 -38.97 36.53
CA VAL A 29 -15.29 -38.34 35.22
C VAL A 29 -14.85 -36.89 35.41
N ARG A 30 -15.52 -36.14 36.31
CA ARG A 30 -15.16 -34.76 36.67
C ARG A 30 -13.74 -34.66 37.25
N ALA A 31 -13.33 -35.59 38.11
CA ALA A 31 -11.97 -35.63 38.63
C ALA A 31 -10.93 -35.78 37.51
N VAL A 32 -11.16 -36.70 36.55
CA VAL A 32 -10.21 -36.88 35.43
C VAL A 32 -10.25 -35.70 34.45
N ILE A 33 -11.41 -35.09 34.17
CA ILE A 33 -11.48 -33.82 33.41
C ILE A 33 -10.63 -32.72 34.06
N ASN A 34 -10.58 -32.70 35.41
CA ASN A 34 -9.77 -31.73 36.14
C ASN A 34 -8.27 -32.00 36.10
N GLU A 35 -7.83 -33.20 35.73
CA GLU A 35 -6.42 -33.62 35.63
C GLU A 35 -5.94 -33.78 34.17
N SER A 36 -6.87 -33.82 33.20
CA SER A 36 -6.58 -34.06 31.78
C SER A 36 -5.95 -32.88 31.07
N SER A 37 -4.95 -33.17 30.24
CA SER A 37 -4.30 -32.19 29.36
C SER A 37 -5.22 -31.72 28.22
N ALA A 38 -4.89 -30.59 27.56
CA ALA A 38 -5.60 -30.11 26.38
C ALA A 38 -5.69 -31.17 25.25
N ASN A 39 -4.66 -32.02 25.12
CA ASN A 39 -4.62 -33.14 24.15
C ASN A 39 -5.64 -34.25 24.47
N GLU A 40 -6.08 -34.37 25.73
CA GLU A 40 -7.16 -35.28 26.13
C GLU A 40 -8.53 -34.60 26.09
N LEU A 41 -8.60 -33.35 26.58
CA LEU A 41 -9.84 -32.56 26.67
C LEU A 41 -10.44 -32.25 25.30
N VAL A 42 -9.64 -31.87 24.30
CA VAL A 42 -10.15 -31.49 22.97
C VAL A 42 -10.83 -32.66 22.24
N PRO A 43 -10.23 -33.87 22.14
CA PRO A 43 -10.92 -35.04 21.60
C PRO A 43 -12.12 -35.50 22.46
N ALA A 44 -12.05 -35.33 23.79
CA ALA A 44 -13.15 -35.67 24.69
C ALA A 44 -14.35 -34.72 24.53
N PHE A 45 -14.10 -33.43 24.30
CA PHE A 45 -15.12 -32.44 23.95
C PHE A 45 -15.88 -32.85 22.70
N PHE A 46 -15.15 -33.18 21.62
CA PHE A 46 -15.75 -33.60 20.35
C PHE A 46 -16.56 -34.91 20.48
N TYR A 47 -16.05 -35.90 21.21
CA TYR A 47 -16.79 -37.12 21.51
C TYR A 47 -18.13 -36.81 22.21
N LEU A 48 -18.08 -35.92 23.22
CA LEU A 48 -19.24 -35.57 24.04
C LEU A 48 -20.27 -34.72 23.29
N GLU A 49 -19.82 -33.77 22.46
CA GLU A 49 -20.67 -32.98 21.56
C GLU A 49 -21.43 -33.88 20.58
N ASN A 50 -20.74 -34.82 19.93
CA ASN A 50 -21.36 -35.76 19.00
C ASN A 50 -22.29 -36.78 19.72
N TRP A 51 -21.98 -37.16 20.96
CA TRP A 51 -22.89 -37.97 21.77
C TRP A 51 -24.16 -37.19 22.15
N LEU A 52 -24.02 -35.92 22.57
CA LEU A 52 -25.16 -35.07 22.90
C LEU A 52 -26.04 -34.81 21.68
N SER A 53 -25.47 -34.42 20.54
CA SER A 53 -26.24 -34.11 19.32
C SER A 53 -27.06 -35.30 18.81
N THR A 54 -26.54 -36.53 18.96
CA THR A 54 -27.23 -37.77 18.56
C THR A 54 -28.27 -38.26 19.58
N ASN A 55 -28.19 -37.87 20.86
CA ASN A 55 -29.08 -38.35 21.93
C ASN A 55 -30.10 -37.31 22.43
N ILE A 56 -29.94 -36.02 22.13
CA ILE A 56 -30.87 -34.97 22.56
C ILE A 56 -32.28 -35.14 21.94
N SER A 57 -32.38 -35.67 20.72
CA SER A 57 -33.66 -35.85 20.01
C SER A 57 -34.38 -37.17 20.34
N THR A 58 -33.76 -38.09 21.09
CA THR A 58 -34.26 -39.44 21.37
C THR A 58 -34.83 -39.59 22.79
N THR A 59 -35.75 -38.69 23.16
CA THR A 59 -36.33 -38.63 24.51
C THR A 59 -37.56 -39.53 24.71
N VAL A 60 -37.38 -40.67 25.38
CA VAL A 60 -38.51 -41.52 25.88
C VAL A 60 -38.29 -42.08 27.30
N ASP A 61 -37.03 -42.32 27.73
CA ASP A 61 -36.72 -42.98 29.02
C ASP A 61 -36.06 -42.02 30.05
N PRO A 62 -36.53 -41.96 31.31
CA PRO A 62 -35.89 -41.22 32.40
C PRO A 62 -34.40 -41.52 32.62
N SER A 63 -33.91 -42.74 32.34
CA SER A 63 -32.47 -43.04 32.49
C SER A 63 -31.61 -42.30 31.46
N THR A 64 -32.15 -42.04 30.26
CA THR A 64 -31.50 -41.22 29.22
C THR A 64 -31.46 -39.75 29.62
N LEU A 65 -32.49 -39.24 30.32
CA LEU A 65 -32.54 -37.86 30.79
C LEU A 65 -31.44 -37.55 31.82
N ALA A 66 -31.18 -38.47 32.76
CA ALA A 66 -30.09 -38.35 33.72
C ALA A 66 -28.70 -38.36 33.03
N ASN A 67 -28.51 -39.22 32.03
CA ASN A 67 -27.28 -39.25 31.23
C ASN A 67 -27.11 -37.99 30.39
N LEU A 68 -28.19 -37.46 29.77
CA LEU A 68 -28.17 -36.18 29.06
C LEU A 68 -27.78 -35.03 30.00
N GLN A 69 -28.39 -34.93 31.18
CA GLN A 69 -28.03 -33.93 32.19
C GLN A 69 -26.57 -34.06 32.63
N GLY A 70 -26.07 -35.29 32.79
CA GLY A 70 -24.65 -35.56 33.03
C GLY A 70 -23.76 -35.07 31.87
N GLY A 71 -24.16 -35.31 30.62
CA GLY A 71 -23.47 -34.82 29.44
C GLY A 71 -23.43 -33.29 29.35
N PHE A 72 -24.54 -32.60 29.62
CA PHE A 72 -24.58 -31.13 29.70
C PHE A 72 -23.66 -30.57 30.80
N GLN A 73 -23.59 -31.24 31.96
CA GLN A 73 -22.62 -30.85 33.02
C GLN A 73 -21.17 -31.08 32.57
N LEU A 74 -20.87 -32.23 31.98
CA LEU A 74 -19.51 -32.58 31.56
C LEU A 74 -19.03 -31.67 30.41
N ILE A 75 -19.90 -31.32 29.44
CA ILE A 75 -19.50 -30.46 28.32
C ILE A 75 -19.25 -29.02 28.76
N GLY A 76 -19.99 -28.50 29.74
CA GLY A 76 -19.71 -27.19 30.36
C GLY A 76 -18.42 -27.16 31.18
N ILE A 77 -18.04 -28.28 31.81
CA ILE A 77 -16.76 -28.38 32.54
C ILE A 77 -15.60 -28.50 31.55
N ILE A 78 -15.76 -29.24 30.44
CA ILE A 78 -14.71 -29.35 29.42
C ILE A 78 -14.59 -28.03 28.65
N SER A 79 -15.68 -27.35 28.27
CA SER A 79 -15.61 -26.07 27.53
C SER A 79 -14.90 -24.96 28.30
N SER A 80 -15.07 -24.91 29.63
CA SER A 80 -14.36 -23.93 30.48
C SER A 80 -12.87 -24.22 30.66
N ARG A 81 -12.41 -25.45 30.38
CA ARG A 81 -10.99 -25.86 30.48
C ARG A 81 -10.27 -25.99 29.13
N VAL A 82 -10.98 -26.13 28.02
CA VAL A 82 -10.38 -26.27 26.68
C VAL A 82 -9.81 -24.93 26.20
N PRO A 83 -8.50 -24.85 25.87
CA PRO A 83 -7.93 -23.63 25.32
C PRO A 83 -8.49 -23.29 23.93
N LEU A 84 -9.13 -22.14 23.79
CA LEU A 84 -9.74 -21.76 22.50
C LEU A 84 -8.70 -21.51 21.40
N ALA A 85 -7.50 -21.03 21.75
CA ALA A 85 -6.42 -20.91 20.78
C ALA A 85 -6.01 -22.26 20.16
N VAL A 86 -6.14 -23.36 20.90
CA VAL A 86 -5.89 -24.73 20.39
C VAL A 86 -7.07 -25.20 19.55
N LEU A 87 -8.28 -24.98 20.05
CA LEU A 87 -9.55 -25.27 19.37
C LEU A 87 -9.60 -24.68 17.94
N LEU A 88 -9.19 -23.42 17.82
CA LEU A 88 -9.15 -22.66 16.56
C LEU A 88 -7.96 -23.01 15.64
N ASN A 89 -6.90 -23.63 16.13
CA ASN A 89 -5.76 -24.04 15.28
C ASN A 89 -5.85 -25.50 14.83
N GLY A 90 -6.42 -26.41 15.63
CA GLY A 90 -6.41 -27.83 15.31
C GLY A 90 -7.49 -28.31 14.34
N LEU A 91 -8.71 -27.75 14.40
CA LEU A 91 -9.91 -28.56 14.11
C LEU A 91 -11.02 -27.88 13.27
N PHE A 92 -10.75 -26.77 12.58
CA PHE A 92 -11.77 -26.13 11.72
C PHE A 92 -12.37 -27.06 10.65
N ASP A 93 -11.62 -28.06 10.16
CA ASP A 93 -12.08 -29.05 9.17
C ASP A 93 -13.28 -29.90 9.63
N VAL A 94 -13.63 -29.92 10.94
CA VAL A 94 -14.63 -30.85 11.49
C VAL A 94 -16.07 -30.27 11.53
N ASN A 95 -16.27 -29.03 11.06
CA ASN A 95 -17.60 -28.46 10.80
C ASN A 95 -18.56 -28.59 12.01
N TRP A 96 -18.11 -28.07 13.15
CA TRP A 96 -18.50 -28.41 14.54
C TRP A 96 -19.99 -28.33 14.92
N GLY A 97 -20.86 -27.82 14.05
CA GLY A 97 -22.22 -27.49 14.43
C GLY A 97 -22.32 -26.30 15.42
N ILE A 98 -21.22 -25.74 15.93
CA ILE A 98 -21.19 -24.54 16.82
C ILE A 98 -21.98 -23.34 16.28
N TYR A 99 -22.15 -23.24 14.96
CA TYR A 99 -22.95 -22.19 14.30
C TYR A 99 -24.46 -22.47 14.27
N GLN A 100 -24.86 -23.72 14.47
CA GLN A 100 -26.24 -24.18 14.62
C GLN A 100 -26.27 -25.28 15.70
N PRO A 101 -25.84 -24.98 16.94
CA PRO A 101 -25.88 -25.97 18.00
C PRO A 101 -27.36 -26.26 18.25
N HIS A 102 -27.70 -27.47 18.69
CA HIS A 102 -29.06 -27.73 19.12
C HIS A 102 -29.45 -26.67 20.16
N TRP A 103 -30.61 -26.01 20.04
CA TRP A 103 -30.93 -24.79 20.79
C TRP A 103 -30.72 -24.90 22.32
N LEU A 104 -30.94 -26.08 22.92
CA LEU A 104 -30.61 -26.39 24.32
C LEU A 104 -29.13 -26.22 24.72
N LEU A 105 -28.21 -26.32 23.76
CA LEU A 105 -26.78 -26.10 23.93
C LEU A 105 -26.39 -24.64 23.74
N GLN A 106 -27.23 -23.80 23.11
CA GLN A 106 -26.87 -22.43 22.72
C GLN A 106 -26.32 -21.60 23.90
N ASP A 107 -26.97 -21.67 25.06
CA ASP A 107 -26.54 -20.95 26.27
C ASP A 107 -25.19 -21.45 26.83
N PHE A 108 -24.88 -22.74 26.65
CA PHE A 108 -23.58 -23.32 27.04
C PHE A 108 -22.45 -22.89 26.12
N TYR A 109 -22.72 -22.74 24.82
CA TYR A 109 -21.73 -22.27 23.85
C TYR A 109 -21.62 -20.74 23.80
N LEU A 110 -22.59 -19.97 24.30
CA LEU A 110 -22.58 -18.50 24.20
C LEU A 110 -21.29 -17.85 24.74
N PRO A 111 -20.73 -18.23 25.92
CA PRO A 111 -19.46 -17.67 26.40
C PRO A 111 -18.27 -18.09 25.53
N THR A 112 -18.23 -19.35 25.11
CA THR A 112 -17.21 -19.89 24.20
C THR A 112 -17.26 -19.17 22.86
N ASN A 113 -18.44 -18.93 22.31
CA ASN A 113 -18.66 -18.24 21.05
C ASN A 113 -18.26 -16.77 21.14
N ALA A 114 -18.58 -16.07 22.23
CA ALA A 114 -18.10 -14.71 22.47
C ALA A 114 -16.55 -14.63 22.52
N ARG A 115 -15.88 -15.64 23.13
CA ARG A 115 -14.41 -15.76 23.12
C ARG A 115 -13.86 -16.10 21.73
N ILE A 116 -14.53 -16.98 20.96
CA ILE A 116 -14.21 -17.26 19.55
C ILE A 116 -14.32 -15.99 18.70
N GLU A 117 -15.40 -15.23 18.84
CA GLU A 117 -15.64 -13.98 18.11
C GLU A 117 -14.60 -12.91 18.46
N ARG A 118 -14.24 -12.80 19.75
CA ARG A 118 -13.16 -11.91 20.21
C ARG A 118 -11.80 -12.33 19.63
N LEU A 119 -11.43 -13.60 19.71
CA LEU A 119 -10.21 -14.14 19.07
C LEU A 119 -10.22 -13.94 17.54
N ARG A 120 -11.38 -14.06 16.90
CA ARG A 120 -11.55 -13.74 15.48
C ARG A 120 -11.34 -12.27 15.22
N SER A 121 -11.86 -11.35 16.04
CA SER A 121 -11.66 -9.90 15.86
C SER A 121 -10.19 -9.48 15.87
N TYR A 122 -9.34 -10.24 16.58
CA TYR A 122 -7.89 -10.06 16.59
C TYR A 122 -7.20 -10.48 15.28
N ILE A 123 -7.71 -11.52 14.61
CA ILE A 123 -7.22 -11.96 13.28
C ILE A 123 -7.91 -11.12 12.17
N LYS A 124 -9.11 -10.62 12.46
CA LYS A 124 -10.08 -10.03 11.55
C LYS A 124 -10.52 -8.63 12.07
N PRO A 125 -9.66 -7.59 12.08
CA PRO A 125 -10.02 -6.23 12.51
C PRO A 125 -10.92 -5.53 11.48
N PHE A 126 -12.16 -6.01 11.34
CA PHE A 126 -13.05 -5.71 10.21
C PHE A 126 -13.35 -4.23 9.99
N ALA A 127 -13.52 -3.49 11.10
CA ALA A 127 -13.75 -2.05 11.07
C ALA A 127 -12.64 -1.28 10.34
N LEU A 128 -11.42 -1.84 10.24
CA LEU A 128 -10.25 -1.14 9.71
C LEU A 128 -9.95 -1.47 8.24
N TYR A 129 -10.41 -2.59 7.69
CA TYR A 129 -10.35 -2.82 6.24
C TYR A 129 -11.11 -1.73 5.47
N GLY A 130 -12.13 -1.13 6.13
CA GLY A 130 -12.87 0.02 5.64
C GLY A 130 -12.07 1.32 5.59
N HIS A 131 -10.80 1.39 6.03
CA HIS A 131 -10.00 2.63 6.07
C HIS A 131 -8.49 2.39 5.79
N LEU A 132 -7.90 3.29 4.99
CA LEU A 132 -6.49 3.73 5.02
C LEU A 132 -5.28 2.77 4.92
N ILE A 133 -5.41 1.44 5.00
CA ILE A 133 -4.26 0.54 5.16
C ILE A 133 -4.04 -0.35 3.96
N THR A 134 -2.85 -0.27 3.34
CA THR A 134 -2.29 -1.35 2.50
C THR A 134 -1.75 -2.45 3.41
N PHE A 135 -2.43 -3.61 3.47
CA PHE A 135 -1.97 -4.76 4.25
C PHE A 135 -0.89 -5.54 3.51
N ASP A 136 0.37 -5.51 3.95
CA ASP A 136 1.42 -6.42 3.43
C ASP A 136 1.31 -7.80 4.12
N TYR A 137 0.32 -8.61 3.72
CA TYR A 137 0.27 -10.04 4.07
C TYR A 137 1.26 -10.84 3.19
N GLU A 138 2.55 -10.58 3.37
CA GLU A 138 3.67 -11.29 2.72
C GLU A 138 4.29 -12.38 3.61
N SER A 139 3.45 -13.15 4.32
CA SER A 139 3.84 -14.51 4.70
C SER A 139 3.79 -15.38 3.45
N SER A 140 4.93 -15.52 2.76
CA SER A 140 5.13 -16.49 1.67
C SER A 140 4.81 -17.92 2.12
N ASP A 141 5.00 -18.18 3.40
CA ASP A 141 4.57 -19.37 4.11
C ASP A 141 3.12 -19.16 4.54
N ALA A 142 2.20 -19.40 3.59
CA ALA A 142 0.77 -19.49 3.88
C ALA A 142 0.51 -20.79 4.67
N ASP A 143 0.76 -20.74 5.98
CA ASP A 143 0.45 -21.83 6.90
C ASP A 143 -1.00 -22.29 6.67
N SER A 144 -1.18 -23.60 6.47
CA SER A 144 -2.51 -24.24 6.30
C SER A 144 -3.47 -23.96 7.46
N LEU A 145 -2.93 -23.52 8.60
CA LEU A 145 -3.64 -23.07 9.79
C LEU A 145 -4.38 -21.72 9.63
N LEU A 146 -4.18 -20.99 8.53
CA LEU A 146 -4.89 -19.72 8.25
C LEU A 146 -5.94 -19.83 7.14
N SER A 147 -5.82 -20.81 6.23
CA SER A 147 -6.71 -20.93 5.05
C SER A 147 -8.19 -21.01 5.42
N ASN A 148 -8.53 -21.78 6.46
CA ASN A 148 -9.93 -22.00 6.83
C ASN A 148 -10.56 -20.74 7.46
N VAL A 149 -9.79 -19.99 8.24
CA VAL A 149 -10.22 -18.70 8.81
C VAL A 149 -10.37 -17.64 7.71
N MET A 150 -9.55 -17.72 6.66
CA MET A 150 -9.61 -16.89 5.44
C MET A 150 -10.81 -17.24 4.55
N VAL A 151 -11.22 -18.52 4.45
CA VAL A 151 -12.43 -18.93 3.72
C VAL A 151 -13.69 -18.39 4.40
N GLU A 152 -13.82 -18.49 5.72
CA GLU A 152 -14.95 -17.87 6.44
C GLU A 152 -14.96 -16.33 6.30
N LEU A 153 -13.77 -15.72 6.36
CA LEU A 153 -13.56 -14.28 6.16
C LEU A 153 -14.16 -13.80 4.84
N GLU A 154 -13.85 -14.50 3.75
CA GLU A 154 -14.22 -14.12 2.40
C GLU A 154 -15.73 -14.24 2.11
N ILE A 155 -16.51 -14.84 3.02
CA ILE A 155 -17.97 -14.96 2.95
C ILE A 155 -18.67 -13.80 3.70
N ASP A 156 -18.00 -13.12 4.63
CA ASP A 156 -18.59 -12.03 5.44
C ASP A 156 -18.94 -10.80 4.58
N PRO A 157 -20.22 -10.36 4.50
CA PRO A 157 -20.63 -9.21 3.72
C PRO A 157 -19.94 -7.88 4.12
N SER A 158 -19.57 -7.74 5.39
CA SER A 158 -18.89 -6.56 5.93
C SER A 158 -17.44 -6.53 5.46
N PHE A 159 -16.75 -7.68 5.52
CA PHE A 159 -15.42 -7.85 4.94
C PHE A 159 -15.41 -7.56 3.45
N GLN A 160 -16.31 -8.21 2.70
CA GLN A 160 -16.45 -8.01 1.27
C GLN A 160 -16.66 -6.53 0.92
N THR A 161 -17.53 -5.83 1.66
CA THR A 161 -17.81 -4.40 1.44
C THR A 161 -16.59 -3.53 1.74
N SER A 162 -15.89 -3.80 2.84
CA SER A 162 -14.63 -3.13 3.19
C SER A 162 -13.54 -3.35 2.14
N CYS A 163 -13.35 -4.58 1.66
CA CYS A 163 -12.42 -4.91 0.58
C CYS A 163 -12.78 -4.22 -0.74
N ARG A 164 -14.07 -4.16 -1.12
CA ARG A 164 -14.53 -3.38 -2.29
C ARG A 164 -14.15 -1.91 -2.14
N ASN A 165 -14.50 -1.28 -1.02
CA ASN A 165 -14.16 0.12 -0.74
C ASN A 165 -12.65 0.38 -0.76
N HIS A 166 -11.85 -0.56 -0.24
CA HIS A 166 -10.39 -0.45 -0.27
C HIS A 166 -9.84 -0.54 -1.71
N PHE A 167 -10.30 -1.49 -2.53
CA PHE A 167 -9.96 -1.54 -3.96
C PHE A 167 -10.35 -0.24 -4.69
N LYS A 168 -11.54 0.33 -4.42
CA LYS A 168 -11.95 1.62 -5.00
C LYS A 168 -10.95 2.73 -4.68
N ARG A 169 -10.54 2.84 -3.42
CA ARG A 169 -9.59 3.88 -3.00
C ARG A 169 -8.19 3.70 -3.59
N LEU A 170 -7.69 2.47 -3.70
CA LEU A 170 -6.37 2.21 -4.31
C LEU A 170 -6.35 2.64 -5.78
N ILE A 171 -7.42 2.33 -6.54
CA ILE A 171 -7.56 2.74 -7.95
C ILE A 171 -7.67 4.26 -8.06
N MET A 172 -8.59 4.88 -7.31
CA MET A 172 -8.86 6.32 -7.42
C MET A 172 -7.69 7.20 -6.94
N ASN A 173 -6.91 6.74 -5.95
CA ASN A 173 -5.70 7.41 -5.48
C ASN A 173 -4.42 6.99 -6.25
N ARG A 174 -4.56 6.34 -7.41
CA ARG A 174 -3.43 5.97 -8.30
C ARG A 174 -2.33 5.15 -7.61
N PHE A 175 -2.68 4.24 -6.68
CA PHE A 175 -1.68 3.40 -6.01
C PHE A 175 -1.03 2.40 -6.98
N PRO A 176 0.28 2.12 -6.86
CA PRO A 176 0.96 1.13 -7.70
C PRO A 176 0.27 -0.23 -7.68
N ILE A 177 0.23 -0.92 -8.83
CA ILE A 177 -0.39 -2.24 -9.01
C ILE A 177 0.16 -3.30 -8.03
N SER A 178 1.41 -3.15 -7.59
CA SER A 178 2.03 -3.99 -6.56
C SER A 178 1.30 -3.92 -5.20
N SER A 179 0.70 -2.78 -4.85
CA SER A 179 -0.08 -2.58 -3.62
C SER A 179 -1.36 -3.43 -3.57
N PHE A 180 -1.81 -3.97 -4.71
CA PHE A 180 -2.97 -4.86 -4.78
C PHE A 180 -2.59 -6.34 -4.55
N LYS A 181 -1.31 -6.73 -4.69
CA LYS A 181 -0.86 -8.12 -4.60
C LYS A 181 -1.30 -8.83 -3.31
N PRO A 182 -1.31 -8.20 -2.12
CA PRO A 182 -1.79 -8.87 -0.90
C PRO A 182 -3.30 -9.15 -0.89
N LEU A 183 -4.11 -8.24 -1.45
CA LEU A 183 -5.57 -8.36 -1.51
C LEU A 183 -6.03 -9.35 -2.57
N ILE A 184 -5.30 -9.41 -3.68
CA ILE A 184 -5.58 -10.30 -4.82
C ILE A 184 -5.43 -11.79 -4.44
N ARG A 185 -4.66 -12.10 -3.38
CA ARG A 185 -4.47 -13.48 -2.88
C ARG A 185 -5.73 -14.10 -2.23
N HIS A 186 -6.77 -13.33 -1.95
CA HIS A 186 -8.05 -13.85 -1.42
C HIS A 186 -8.86 -14.57 -2.51
N ASN A 187 -9.51 -15.70 -2.21
CA ASN A 187 -10.20 -16.49 -3.26
C ASN A 187 -11.33 -15.70 -3.94
N ASN A 188 -12.05 -14.88 -3.17
CA ASN A 188 -13.10 -13.99 -3.69
C ASN A 188 -12.58 -12.64 -4.24
N ALA A 189 -11.27 -12.35 -4.21
CA ALA A 189 -10.71 -11.07 -4.62
C ALA A 189 -11.12 -10.65 -6.03
N LYS A 190 -11.10 -11.59 -6.99
CA LYS A 190 -11.48 -11.36 -8.38
C LYS A 190 -12.90 -10.83 -8.53
N VAL A 191 -13.84 -11.35 -7.75
CA VAL A 191 -15.24 -10.91 -7.75
C VAL A 191 -15.38 -9.55 -7.07
N LEU A 192 -14.73 -9.35 -5.92
CA LEU A 192 -14.77 -8.10 -5.17
C LEU A 192 -14.12 -6.93 -5.94
N LEU A 193 -12.98 -7.17 -6.59
CA LEU A 193 -12.31 -6.19 -7.45
C LEU A 193 -13.18 -5.85 -8.66
N THR A 194 -13.84 -6.84 -9.28
CA THR A 194 -14.78 -6.59 -10.39
C THR A 194 -15.97 -5.74 -9.93
N HIS A 195 -16.54 -6.00 -8.75
CA HIS A 195 -17.60 -5.16 -8.20
C HIS A 195 -17.12 -3.74 -7.88
N ALA A 196 -15.95 -3.58 -7.25
CA ALA A 196 -15.33 -2.27 -7.01
C ALA A 196 -15.15 -1.48 -8.32
N ILE A 197 -14.71 -2.14 -9.39
CA ILE A 197 -14.62 -1.57 -10.74
C ILE A 197 -16.02 -1.14 -11.25
N THR A 198 -17.05 -1.99 -11.14
CA THR A 198 -18.41 -1.61 -11.56
C THR A 198 -18.96 -0.42 -10.76
N GLU A 199 -18.68 -0.33 -9.46
CA GLU A 199 -19.07 0.82 -8.65
C GLU A 199 -18.37 2.11 -9.11
N ILE A 200 -17.05 2.11 -9.36
CA ILE A 200 -16.31 3.28 -9.90
C ILE A 200 -16.91 3.72 -11.25
N PHE A 201 -17.29 2.79 -12.12
CA PHE A 201 -18.00 3.14 -13.36
C PHE A 201 -19.33 3.85 -13.08
N SER A 202 -20.08 3.41 -12.07
CA SER A 202 -21.33 4.07 -11.68
C SER A 202 -21.07 5.48 -11.15
N ASP A 203 -20.06 5.63 -10.31
CA ASP A 203 -19.69 6.89 -9.67
C ASP A 203 -19.20 7.93 -10.70
N LEU A 204 -18.33 7.54 -11.64
CA LEU A 204 -17.89 8.40 -12.76
C LEU A 204 -19.03 8.79 -13.70
N ASN A 205 -19.93 7.86 -14.01
CA ASN A 205 -20.99 8.07 -15.02
C ASN A 205 -22.12 9.00 -14.54
N ILE A 206 -22.23 9.24 -13.23
CA ILE A 206 -23.26 10.09 -12.59
C ILE A 206 -22.64 11.41 -12.06
N SER A 207 -21.34 11.63 -12.27
CA SER A 207 -20.59 12.77 -11.71
C SER A 207 -20.84 14.10 -12.46
N ASN A 208 -21.98 14.74 -12.17
CA ASN A 208 -22.41 15.99 -12.84
C ASN A 208 -21.54 17.23 -12.54
N ASN A 209 -20.84 17.27 -11.41
CA ASN A 209 -20.05 18.44 -10.95
C ASN A 209 -18.59 18.44 -11.45
N VAL A 210 -18.27 17.60 -12.43
CA VAL A 210 -16.89 17.30 -12.85
C VAL A 210 -16.63 17.84 -14.25
N THR A 211 -15.40 18.31 -14.52
CA THR A 211 -15.03 18.81 -15.85
C THR A 211 -14.86 17.68 -16.86
N GLN A 212 -15.05 17.98 -18.15
CA GLN A 212 -14.80 16.99 -19.22
C GLN A 212 -13.35 16.50 -19.23
N GLU A 213 -12.39 17.37 -18.86
CA GLU A 213 -10.97 17.04 -18.72
C GLU A 213 -10.71 16.04 -17.58
N GLN A 214 -11.32 16.27 -16.41
CA GLN A 214 -11.24 15.38 -15.25
C GLN A 214 -11.87 14.01 -15.56
N LEU A 215 -13.02 13.96 -16.23
CA LEU A 215 -13.64 12.70 -16.66
C LEU A 215 -12.76 11.95 -17.66
N LEU A 216 -12.25 12.61 -18.71
CA LEU A 216 -11.35 11.99 -19.68
C LEU A 216 -10.11 11.42 -19.01
N PHE A 217 -9.42 12.22 -18.18
CA PHE A 217 -8.24 11.78 -17.45
C PHE A 217 -8.52 10.59 -16.52
N SER A 218 -9.67 10.61 -15.83
CA SER A 218 -10.01 9.59 -14.83
C SER A 218 -10.49 8.29 -15.45
N PHE A 219 -11.33 8.33 -16.49
CA PHE A 219 -11.67 7.13 -17.25
C PHE A 219 -10.43 6.49 -17.87
N SER A 220 -9.55 7.26 -18.52
CA SER A 220 -8.30 6.70 -19.07
C SER A 220 -7.40 6.10 -18.01
N SER A 221 -7.19 6.80 -16.89
CA SER A 221 -6.40 6.30 -15.75
C SER A 221 -6.99 5.02 -15.16
N PHE A 222 -8.32 4.94 -15.05
CA PHE A 222 -9.04 3.78 -14.55
C PHE A 222 -8.96 2.59 -15.52
N PHE A 223 -9.11 2.82 -16.82
CA PHE A 223 -8.98 1.78 -17.84
C PHE A 223 -7.54 1.24 -17.96
N LEU A 224 -6.50 2.00 -17.58
CA LEU A 224 -5.15 1.46 -17.43
C LEU A 224 -5.03 0.42 -16.31
N TYR A 225 -5.82 0.53 -15.23
CA TYR A 225 -5.92 -0.53 -14.22
C TYR A 225 -6.67 -1.74 -14.78
N ILE A 226 -7.80 -1.53 -15.45
CA ILE A 226 -8.57 -2.61 -16.10
C ILE A 226 -7.66 -3.36 -17.09
N HIS A 227 -6.89 -2.66 -17.92
CA HIS A 227 -5.89 -3.26 -18.81
C HIS A 227 -4.92 -4.17 -18.05
N SER A 228 -4.33 -3.68 -16.95
CA SER A 228 -3.34 -4.45 -16.19
C SER A 228 -3.95 -5.66 -15.48
N PHE A 229 -5.13 -5.52 -14.85
CA PHE A 229 -5.85 -6.65 -14.28
C PHE A 229 -6.36 -7.64 -15.33
N THR A 230 -6.63 -7.18 -16.55
CA THR A 230 -6.99 -8.07 -17.68
C THR A 230 -5.79 -8.92 -18.11
N LEU A 231 -4.58 -8.33 -18.17
CA LEU A 231 -3.34 -9.06 -18.47
C LEU A 231 -3.02 -10.14 -17.42
N THR A 232 -3.29 -9.87 -16.15
CA THR A 232 -3.06 -10.82 -15.04
C THR A 232 -4.26 -11.71 -14.72
N ASN A 233 -5.38 -11.58 -15.45
CA ASN A 233 -6.62 -12.34 -15.26
C ASN A 233 -7.28 -12.17 -13.86
N GLU A 234 -7.13 -10.99 -13.25
CA GLU A 234 -7.59 -10.71 -11.87
C GLU A 234 -9.02 -10.12 -11.80
N ILE A 235 -9.67 -9.93 -12.95
CA ILE A 235 -11.06 -9.44 -13.04
C ILE A 235 -11.93 -10.42 -13.81
N ASN A 236 -13.21 -10.50 -13.45
CA ASN A 236 -14.21 -11.24 -14.20
C ASN A 236 -14.76 -10.34 -15.33
N GLY A 237 -14.12 -10.44 -16.51
CA GLY A 237 -14.52 -9.64 -17.67
C GLY A 237 -15.96 -9.88 -18.13
N GLN A 238 -16.57 -11.06 -17.88
CA GLN A 238 -17.97 -11.30 -18.24
C GLN A 238 -18.91 -10.39 -17.45
N ILE A 239 -18.77 -10.36 -16.11
CA ILE A 239 -19.57 -9.50 -15.22
C ILE A 239 -19.35 -8.02 -15.58
N LEU A 240 -18.11 -7.64 -15.90
CA LEU A 240 -17.79 -6.26 -16.31
C LEU A 240 -18.46 -5.87 -17.63
N CYS A 241 -18.44 -6.75 -18.63
CA CYS A 241 -19.05 -6.49 -19.94
C CYS A 241 -20.58 -6.48 -19.88
N GLU A 242 -21.20 -7.42 -19.16
CA GLU A 242 -22.65 -7.44 -18.90
C GLU A 242 -23.10 -6.17 -18.17
N TYR A 243 -22.32 -5.74 -17.18
CA TYR A 243 -22.55 -4.48 -16.49
C TYR A 243 -22.48 -3.27 -17.43
N LEU A 244 -21.47 -3.16 -18.30
CA LEU A 244 -21.38 -2.06 -19.26
C LEU A 244 -22.52 -2.11 -20.29
N GLN A 245 -22.83 -3.29 -20.85
CA GLN A 245 -23.89 -3.48 -21.86
C GLN A 245 -25.31 -3.26 -21.30
N SER A 246 -25.53 -3.45 -19.99
CA SER A 246 -26.84 -3.23 -19.35
C SER A 246 -27.09 -1.78 -18.92
N ARG A 247 -26.13 -0.87 -19.06
CA ARG A 247 -26.32 0.54 -18.67
C ARG A 247 -27.22 1.29 -19.66
N PRO A 248 -28.20 2.09 -19.16
CA PRO A 248 -29.13 2.82 -20.02
C PRO A 248 -28.46 3.94 -20.83
N TYR A 249 -27.34 4.45 -20.34
CA TYR A 249 -26.42 5.35 -21.04
C TYR A 249 -25.01 5.23 -20.46
N ILE A 250 -24.02 5.60 -21.26
CA ILE A 250 -22.60 5.57 -20.89
C ILE A 250 -21.94 6.88 -21.32
N SER A 251 -21.06 7.42 -20.47
CA SER A 251 -20.26 8.61 -20.77
C SER A 251 -19.42 8.40 -22.03
N PRO A 252 -19.37 9.35 -22.98
CA PRO A 252 -18.52 9.25 -24.15
C PRO A 252 -17.04 9.01 -23.79
N PHE A 253 -16.56 9.63 -22.71
CA PHE A 253 -15.18 9.48 -22.23
C PHE A 253 -14.86 8.06 -21.73
N CYS A 254 -15.85 7.34 -21.19
CA CYS A 254 -15.72 5.92 -20.86
C CYS A 254 -15.46 5.06 -22.11
N MET A 255 -16.18 5.35 -23.20
CA MET A 255 -16.02 4.64 -24.47
C MET A 255 -14.70 4.99 -25.17
N LEU A 256 -14.26 6.25 -25.09
CA LEU A 256 -12.95 6.64 -25.58
C LEU A 256 -11.81 5.93 -24.81
N ALA A 257 -11.92 5.82 -23.49
CA ALA A 257 -10.96 5.10 -22.66
C ALA A 257 -10.95 3.58 -22.93
N LEU A 258 -12.11 2.98 -23.25
CA LEU A 258 -12.21 1.60 -23.71
C LEU A 258 -11.39 1.38 -24.99
N VAL A 259 -11.62 2.21 -26.03
CA VAL A 259 -10.87 2.17 -27.30
C VAL A 259 -9.37 2.37 -27.07
N ASN A 260 -8.99 3.29 -26.18
CA ASN A 260 -7.60 3.61 -25.88
C ASN A 260 -6.83 2.46 -25.21
N HIS A 261 -7.46 1.76 -24.28
CA HIS A 261 -6.73 0.92 -23.33
C HIS A 261 -7.06 -0.58 -23.46
N ILE A 262 -8.15 -0.96 -24.13
CA ILE A 262 -8.44 -2.36 -24.44
C ILE A 262 -8.03 -2.63 -25.89
N PRO A 263 -6.90 -3.29 -26.17
CA PRO A 263 -6.52 -3.66 -27.54
C PRO A 263 -7.36 -4.85 -28.05
N MET A 264 -7.53 -4.94 -29.37
CA MET A 264 -8.32 -5.98 -30.06
C MET A 264 -7.93 -7.43 -29.73
N ASN A 265 -6.70 -7.66 -29.25
CA ASN A 265 -6.18 -8.97 -28.88
C ASN A 265 -6.42 -9.36 -27.41
N MET A 266 -7.00 -8.47 -26.58
CA MET A 266 -7.47 -8.85 -25.24
C MET A 266 -8.79 -9.60 -25.30
N TYR A 267 -8.98 -10.59 -24.43
CA TYR A 267 -10.25 -11.31 -24.34
C TYR A 267 -11.45 -10.37 -24.06
N LEU A 268 -11.22 -9.29 -23.31
CA LEU A 268 -12.24 -8.28 -22.98
C LEU A 268 -12.80 -7.57 -24.23
N TYR A 269 -11.98 -7.37 -25.27
CA TYR A 269 -12.46 -6.82 -26.55
C TYR A 269 -13.56 -7.69 -27.16
N ASN A 270 -13.35 -9.02 -27.21
CA ASN A 270 -14.32 -9.95 -27.79
C ASN A 270 -15.62 -10.04 -26.97
N LEU A 271 -15.59 -9.72 -25.67
CA LEU A 271 -16.77 -9.66 -24.80
C LEU A 271 -17.53 -8.33 -24.94
N LEU A 272 -16.83 -7.24 -25.28
CA LEU A 272 -17.39 -5.91 -25.49
C LEU A 272 -17.90 -5.71 -26.93
N ALA A 273 -17.35 -6.46 -27.89
CA ALA A 273 -17.76 -6.38 -29.29
C ALA A 273 -19.27 -6.67 -29.46
N PRO A 274 -19.99 -5.86 -30.26
CA PRO A 274 -21.39 -6.11 -30.59
C PRO A 274 -21.59 -7.51 -31.18
N ARG A 275 -22.71 -8.16 -30.84
CA ARG A 275 -23.00 -9.52 -31.33
C ARG A 275 -23.14 -9.54 -32.86
N GLU A 276 -23.57 -8.43 -33.45
CA GLU A 276 -23.67 -8.20 -34.89
C GLU A 276 -22.31 -8.21 -35.60
N CYS A 277 -21.21 -7.83 -34.94
CA CYS A 277 -19.86 -7.93 -35.52
C CYS A 277 -19.35 -9.39 -35.60
N SER A 278 -19.88 -10.29 -34.76
CA SER A 278 -19.43 -11.69 -34.70
C SER A 278 -19.83 -12.51 -35.92
N SER A 279 -20.96 -12.19 -36.57
CA SER A 279 -21.36 -12.86 -37.83
C SER A 279 -20.40 -12.50 -38.97
N PHE A 280 -20.05 -11.22 -39.13
CA PHE A 280 -19.09 -10.78 -40.16
C PHE A 280 -17.69 -11.39 -39.96
N ARG A 281 -17.21 -11.52 -38.71
CA ARG A 281 -15.91 -12.18 -38.44
C ARG A 281 -15.90 -13.67 -38.76
N ASN A 282 -17.01 -14.37 -38.53
CA ASN A 282 -17.10 -15.79 -38.90
C ASN A 282 -17.13 -15.96 -40.42
N GLU A 283 -17.82 -15.08 -41.15
CA GLU A 283 -17.78 -15.07 -42.62
C GLU A 283 -16.39 -14.70 -43.13
N SER A 284 -15.72 -13.69 -42.58
CA SER A 284 -14.37 -13.28 -43.01
C SER A 284 -13.30 -14.34 -42.72
N LEU A 285 -13.36 -15.06 -41.59
CA LEU A 285 -12.45 -16.18 -41.30
C LEU A 285 -12.73 -17.40 -42.20
N ILE A 286 -14.00 -17.62 -42.57
CA ILE A 286 -14.38 -18.63 -43.56
C ILE A 286 -13.92 -18.22 -44.98
N GLU A 287 -13.90 -16.93 -45.30
CA GLU A 287 -13.35 -16.42 -46.57
C GLU A 287 -11.82 -16.38 -46.59
N GLU A 288 -11.13 -16.01 -45.51
CA GLU A 288 -9.66 -16.09 -45.41
C GLU A 288 -9.18 -17.55 -45.46
N SER A 289 -9.87 -18.49 -44.83
CA SER A 289 -9.53 -19.92 -44.95
C SER A 289 -9.81 -20.45 -46.36
N LYS A 290 -10.92 -20.06 -47.02
CA LYS A 290 -11.15 -20.35 -48.45
C LYS A 290 -10.11 -19.70 -49.36
N ASN A 291 -9.72 -18.46 -49.11
CA ASN A 291 -8.76 -17.71 -49.91
C ASN A 291 -7.33 -18.21 -49.71
N ASN A 292 -6.93 -18.66 -48.51
CA ASN A 292 -5.66 -19.35 -48.31
C ASN A 292 -5.63 -20.73 -48.98
N ILE A 293 -6.75 -21.47 -48.98
CA ILE A 293 -6.88 -22.71 -49.77
C ILE A 293 -6.81 -22.44 -51.29
N ASN A 294 -7.38 -21.32 -51.77
CA ASN A 294 -7.33 -20.93 -53.18
C ASN A 294 -5.99 -20.30 -53.61
N ASN A 295 -5.29 -19.60 -52.73
CA ASN A 295 -4.00 -18.96 -53.03
C ASN A 295 -2.84 -19.97 -53.05
N ILE A 296 -2.93 -21.06 -52.26
CA ILE A 296 -2.01 -22.21 -52.35
C ILE A 296 -2.10 -22.93 -53.72
N SER A 297 -3.16 -22.68 -54.51
CA SER A 297 -3.32 -23.24 -55.86
C SER A 297 -3.05 -22.28 -57.02
N ASN A 298 -2.71 -21.00 -56.78
CA ASN A 298 -2.39 -20.04 -57.86
C ASN A 298 -1.44 -18.90 -57.43
N SER A 299 -0.12 -19.15 -57.31
CA SER A 299 0.94 -18.14 -57.59
C SER A 299 2.36 -18.73 -57.59
N ASN A 300 2.78 -19.30 -58.72
CA ASN A 300 4.18 -19.21 -59.14
C ASN A 300 4.30 -18.03 -60.12
N ASN A 301 5.42 -17.30 -60.07
CA ASN A 301 5.75 -16.08 -60.83
C ASN A 301 5.18 -14.76 -60.28
N PHE A 302 5.94 -14.07 -59.41
CA PHE A 302 6.03 -12.60 -59.43
C PHE A 302 7.36 -12.13 -58.78
N PHE A 303 8.48 -12.40 -59.47
CA PHE A 303 9.81 -11.87 -59.12
C PHE A 303 10.54 -11.42 -60.39
N HIS A 304 10.18 -10.25 -60.90
CA HIS A 304 10.98 -9.41 -61.79
C HIS A 304 10.35 -8.02 -61.89
N ILE A 305 11.15 -7.01 -62.23
CA ILE A 305 10.82 -5.57 -62.34
C ILE A 305 10.80 -4.84 -60.98
N MET A 306 11.99 -4.46 -60.51
CA MET A 306 12.34 -3.10 -60.03
C MET A 306 13.83 -3.10 -59.62
N SER A 307 14.69 -3.20 -60.61
CA SER A 307 16.13 -2.96 -60.47
C SER A 307 16.57 -2.19 -61.72
N ASP A 308 16.73 -0.87 -61.60
CA ASP A 308 17.59 -0.05 -62.46
C ASP A 308 17.64 1.40 -61.95
N ASN A 309 18.87 1.93 -61.84
CA ASN A 309 19.29 3.30 -61.55
C ASN A 309 19.75 3.64 -60.11
N GLU A 310 20.88 3.06 -59.72
CA GLU A 310 21.90 3.81 -58.96
C GLU A 310 23.19 3.88 -59.78
N SER A 311 23.89 5.02 -59.73
CA SER A 311 25.24 5.17 -60.25
C SER A 311 26.19 5.72 -59.19
N HIS A 312 27.13 4.86 -58.79
CA HIS A 312 28.47 5.15 -58.28
C HIS A 312 28.68 6.31 -57.27
N ASN A 313 29.00 5.97 -56.02
CA ASN A 313 30.41 5.77 -55.65
C ASN A 313 30.63 5.16 -54.24
N ASP A 314 31.53 4.17 -54.22
CA ASP A 314 32.34 3.61 -53.13
C ASP A 314 32.24 4.20 -51.70
N PHE A 315 31.96 3.35 -50.70
CA PHE A 315 33.03 2.74 -49.87
C PHE A 315 32.54 1.64 -48.90
N GLY A 316 33.11 0.44 -49.01
CA GLY A 316 33.61 -0.33 -47.86
C GLY A 316 32.64 -0.90 -46.80
N ASN A 317 32.02 -2.04 -47.13
CA ASN A 317 31.56 -3.14 -46.25
C ASN A 317 31.89 -3.07 -44.73
N ASN A 318 30.85 -3.20 -43.88
CA ASN A 318 30.66 -4.39 -43.02
C ASN A 318 29.40 -4.27 -42.11
N TYR A 319 28.22 -4.62 -42.63
CA TYR A 319 27.09 -5.10 -41.81
C TYR A 319 26.25 -6.08 -42.64
N SER A 320 26.23 -7.35 -42.22
CA SER A 320 25.27 -8.35 -42.70
C SER A 320 24.30 -8.71 -41.58
N ASN A 321 23.11 -9.16 -41.99
CA ASN A 321 21.98 -9.60 -41.15
C ASN A 321 21.11 -8.48 -40.57
N LEU A 322 20.22 -7.95 -41.41
CA LEU A 322 18.98 -7.29 -40.98
C LEU A 322 17.81 -7.82 -41.81
N SER A 323 17.32 -9.02 -41.47
CA SER A 323 16.15 -9.63 -42.09
C SER A 323 15.52 -10.67 -41.15
N ASP A 324 14.85 -10.19 -40.09
CA ASP A 324 13.89 -10.98 -39.30
C ASP A 324 12.86 -10.00 -38.73
N PHE A 325 11.73 -9.89 -39.42
CA PHE A 325 10.54 -9.16 -38.98
C PHE A 325 9.31 -9.90 -39.51
N GLU A 326 8.85 -10.92 -38.76
CA GLU A 326 7.43 -11.23 -38.62
C GLU A 326 7.18 -12.27 -37.52
N SER A 327 6.14 -12.03 -36.71
CA SER A 327 5.58 -12.94 -35.68
C SER A 327 6.53 -13.58 -34.63
N GLU A 328 6.68 -12.93 -33.46
CA GLU A 328 7.07 -13.62 -32.22
C GLU A 328 6.00 -13.47 -31.13
N SER A 329 5.25 -14.55 -30.90
CA SER A 329 4.37 -14.71 -29.75
C SER A 329 5.09 -15.44 -28.61
N TYR A 330 5.65 -14.70 -27.65
CA TYR A 330 6.23 -15.30 -26.44
C TYR A 330 5.40 -15.03 -25.19
N PHE A 331 4.50 -15.98 -24.89
CA PHE A 331 4.08 -16.31 -23.53
C PHE A 331 4.60 -17.71 -23.20
N SER A 332 5.70 -17.80 -22.45
CA SER A 332 6.14 -19.04 -21.82
C SER A 332 6.77 -18.76 -20.47
N SER A 333 6.02 -19.09 -19.42
CA SER A 333 6.47 -19.06 -18.03
C SER A 333 7.50 -20.16 -17.77
N THR A 334 8.74 -19.78 -17.42
CA THR A 334 9.76 -20.72 -16.97
C THR A 334 9.59 -21.04 -15.48
N ASN A 335 8.77 -22.06 -15.19
CA ASN A 335 8.81 -22.71 -13.88
C ASN A 335 10.06 -23.59 -13.77
N LEU A 336 10.88 -23.33 -12.74
CA LEU A 336 11.93 -24.24 -12.30
C LEU A 336 11.29 -25.46 -11.61
N LEU A 337 11.21 -26.59 -12.32
CA LEU A 337 11.00 -27.91 -11.72
C LEU A 337 12.02 -28.89 -12.29
N GLY A 338 12.65 -29.66 -11.38
CA GLY A 338 13.74 -30.57 -11.70
C GLY A 338 13.26 -31.85 -12.39
N ASN A 339 14.19 -32.48 -13.12
CA ASN A 339 13.99 -33.79 -13.71
C ASN A 339 13.74 -34.85 -12.63
N GLU A 340 12.65 -35.60 -12.73
CA GLU A 340 12.71 -37.06 -12.58
C GLU A 340 11.85 -37.72 -13.68
N ASN A 341 12.47 -38.60 -14.46
CA ASN A 341 11.78 -39.42 -15.44
C ASN A 341 11.12 -40.61 -14.73
N LEU A 342 9.89 -40.97 -15.11
CA LEU A 342 9.45 -42.37 -15.24
C LEU A 342 8.07 -42.47 -15.93
N LEU A 343 8.09 -42.75 -17.23
CA LEU A 343 7.00 -43.35 -18.00
C LEU A 343 6.85 -44.84 -17.58
N PRO A 344 5.68 -45.52 -17.72
CA PRO A 344 5.08 -45.67 -19.06
C PRO A 344 3.53 -45.86 -19.19
N ASN A 345 3.08 -45.57 -20.42
CA ASN A 345 2.03 -46.25 -21.20
C ASN A 345 0.65 -46.56 -20.58
N ARG A 346 -0.40 -46.00 -21.20
CA ARG A 346 -1.31 -46.81 -22.04
C ARG A 346 -2.11 -46.00 -23.06
N ASN A 347 -2.19 -46.55 -24.27
CA ASN A 347 -3.01 -46.04 -25.38
C ASN A 347 -4.47 -46.52 -25.29
N ASN A 348 -5.37 -45.76 -25.90
CA ASN A 348 -6.62 -46.14 -26.58
C ASN A 348 -7.63 -47.06 -25.86
N PHE A 349 -8.91 -46.64 -25.82
CA PHE A 349 -9.91 -47.21 -26.74
C PHE A 349 -11.19 -46.34 -26.85
N ASN A 350 -11.95 -46.57 -27.92
CA ASN A 350 -13.06 -45.76 -28.42
C ASN A 350 -14.46 -46.15 -27.88
N SER A 351 -15.40 -45.23 -28.14
CA SER A 351 -16.81 -45.45 -28.54
C SER A 351 -17.88 -45.97 -27.55
N ASN A 352 -18.88 -45.11 -27.35
CA ASN A 352 -20.33 -45.33 -27.53
C ASN A 352 -20.98 -46.63 -27.03
N PHE A 353 -21.99 -46.51 -26.15
CA PHE A 353 -23.40 -46.45 -26.60
C PHE A 353 -24.38 -45.97 -25.51
N SER A 354 -25.56 -45.51 -25.95
CA SER A 354 -26.71 -45.00 -25.18
C SER A 354 -27.47 -46.08 -24.39
N ASN A 355 -28.26 -45.80 -23.34
CA ASN A 355 -29.57 -45.11 -23.41
C ASN A 355 -30.29 -44.99 -22.04
N ASN A 356 -31.29 -44.09 -21.96
CA ASN A 356 -32.45 -44.09 -21.03
C ASN A 356 -32.19 -43.74 -19.52
N VAL A 357 -33.06 -43.02 -18.79
CA VAL A 357 -34.46 -42.62 -19.08
C VAL A 357 -34.95 -41.36 -18.27
N ASN A 358 -36.02 -40.73 -18.79
CA ASN A 358 -36.98 -39.78 -18.18
C ASN A 358 -36.71 -38.27 -18.02
N ASN A 359 -37.57 -37.51 -18.73
CA ASN A 359 -37.95 -36.12 -18.50
C ASN A 359 -39.01 -35.99 -17.37
N SER A 360 -39.16 -34.81 -16.76
CA SER A 360 -40.21 -33.83 -17.15
C SER A 360 -40.71 -32.91 -16.02
N LEU A 361 -40.95 -31.65 -16.42
CA LEU A 361 -42.04 -30.74 -15.98
C LEU A 361 -42.30 -30.51 -14.48
N TYR A 362 -42.30 -29.23 -14.07
CA TYR A 362 -43.53 -28.63 -13.55
C TYR A 362 -43.63 -27.14 -13.91
N ASN A 363 -44.85 -26.69 -14.14
CA ASN A 363 -45.19 -25.36 -14.67
C ASN A 363 -45.74 -24.43 -13.58
N SER A 364 -45.60 -23.14 -13.84
CA SER A 364 -46.37 -22.00 -13.32
C SER A 364 -47.66 -22.27 -12.51
N PHE A 365 -47.83 -21.53 -11.40
CA PHE A 365 -49.14 -20.97 -11.04
C PHE A 365 -49.00 -19.60 -10.35
N SER A 366 -49.68 -18.60 -10.91
CA SER A 366 -50.04 -17.35 -10.24
C SER A 366 -51.49 -17.45 -9.77
N ASN A 367 -51.81 -16.88 -8.60
CA ASN A 367 -53.13 -16.26 -8.40
C ASN A 367 -53.18 -15.34 -7.17
N ASN A 368 -54.04 -14.34 -7.25
CA ASN A 368 -54.30 -13.33 -6.23
C ASN A 368 -54.96 -13.90 -4.97
N SER A 369 -54.68 -13.30 -3.82
CA SER A 369 -55.72 -12.98 -2.84
C SER A 369 -55.39 -11.68 -2.09
N ASN A 370 -56.35 -10.76 -2.05
CA ASN A 370 -56.31 -9.59 -1.18
C ASN A 370 -56.54 -10.04 0.26
N HIS A 371 -55.77 -9.52 1.22
CA HIS A 371 -56.30 -9.20 2.54
C HIS A 371 -55.54 -8.04 3.19
N ASN A 372 -56.27 -6.98 3.53
CA ASN A 372 -55.78 -5.89 4.36
C ASN A 372 -55.44 -6.39 5.77
N PHE A 373 -54.30 -5.95 6.33
CA PHE A 373 -54.20 -5.73 7.77
C PHE A 373 -53.31 -4.53 8.09
N ASN A 374 -53.81 -3.62 8.92
CA ASN A 374 -53.08 -2.44 9.38
C ASN A 374 -52.00 -2.81 10.40
N GLY A 375 -50.83 -2.18 10.31
CA GLY A 375 -49.72 -2.34 11.26
C GLY A 375 -48.89 -1.06 11.37
N SER A 376 -49.37 -0.10 12.15
CA SER A 376 -48.73 1.20 12.37
C SER A 376 -47.50 1.10 13.28
N PHE A 377 -46.34 1.55 12.81
CA PHE A 377 -45.33 2.21 13.66
C PHE A 377 -44.73 3.41 12.90
N GLY A 378 -44.70 4.56 13.58
CA GLY A 378 -44.50 5.87 12.91
C GLY A 378 -43.06 6.38 12.94
N ASN A 379 -42.65 6.99 11.83
CA ASN A 379 -41.50 7.90 11.78
C ASN A 379 -41.95 9.30 12.20
N SER A 380 -41.27 9.91 13.17
CA SER A 380 -41.42 11.33 13.48
C SER A 380 -40.24 12.14 12.91
N TYR A 381 -40.44 12.77 11.74
CA TYR A 381 -39.61 13.88 11.28
C TYR A 381 -40.49 15.09 10.94
N GLY A 382 -40.10 16.23 11.53
CA GLY A 382 -40.58 17.60 11.35
C GLY A 382 -39.81 18.47 12.36
N ASN A 383 -39.64 19.79 12.26
CA ASN A 383 -40.02 20.82 11.29
C ASN A 383 -39.22 22.11 11.64
N HIS A 384 -39.05 23.16 10.85
CA HIS A 384 -39.54 23.61 9.53
C HIS A 384 -38.49 24.55 8.90
N SER A 385 -38.51 24.80 7.58
CA SER A 385 -38.68 26.18 7.07
C SER A 385 -38.88 26.24 5.55
N ASN A 386 -39.89 27.01 5.13
CA ASN A 386 -40.26 27.21 3.74
C ASN A 386 -39.46 28.39 3.15
N ILE A 387 -39.01 28.26 1.90
CA ILE A 387 -38.73 29.39 1.02
C ILE A 387 -39.64 29.29 -0.20
N ASN A 388 -40.56 30.24 -0.34
CA ASN A 388 -41.42 30.36 -1.50
C ASN A 388 -40.59 30.80 -2.72
N ILE A 389 -40.60 30.02 -3.79
CA ILE A 389 -40.29 30.52 -5.14
C ILE A 389 -41.48 30.22 -6.03
N SER A 390 -42.10 31.29 -6.51
CA SER A 390 -43.29 31.27 -7.37
C SER A 390 -42.97 30.81 -8.79
N ASP A 391 -43.90 30.07 -9.40
CA ASP A 391 -43.87 29.67 -10.80
C ASP A 391 -43.55 30.82 -11.77
N LYS A 392 -42.48 30.65 -12.56
CA LYS A 392 -42.38 31.23 -13.90
C LYS A 392 -41.73 30.25 -14.88
N SER A 393 -42.57 29.71 -15.76
CA SER A 393 -42.32 29.34 -17.16
C SER A 393 -41.03 28.56 -17.47
N GLY A 394 -41.20 27.30 -17.88
CA GLY A 394 -40.10 26.42 -18.25
C GLY A 394 -39.25 26.90 -19.43
N SER A 395 -37.98 26.54 -19.38
CA SER A 395 -37.06 26.46 -20.51
C SER A 395 -36.49 25.04 -20.53
N ASN A 396 -36.57 24.36 -21.68
CA ASN A 396 -36.06 23.00 -21.82
C ASN A 396 -34.57 22.93 -21.48
N LEU A 397 -34.19 21.96 -20.64
CA LEU A 397 -32.84 21.41 -20.66
C LEU A 397 -32.75 20.50 -21.89
N ASP A 398 -32.28 21.04 -23.01
CA ASP A 398 -32.06 20.29 -24.25
C ASP A 398 -30.90 19.29 -24.09
N THR A 399 -31.19 18.13 -23.47
CA THR A 399 -30.31 16.97 -23.47
C THR A 399 -30.24 16.39 -24.88
N LYS A 400 -29.30 16.88 -25.69
CA LYS A 400 -29.06 16.39 -27.05
C LYS A 400 -28.52 14.96 -27.01
N SER A 401 -29.38 13.96 -27.28
CA SER A 401 -28.92 12.61 -27.58
C SER A 401 -28.25 12.56 -28.95
N CYS A 402 -27.11 11.87 -29.06
CA CYS A 402 -26.45 11.61 -30.34
C CYS A 402 -27.17 10.46 -31.09
N ASN A 403 -28.40 10.72 -31.55
CA ASN A 403 -29.22 9.73 -32.25
C ASN A 403 -28.78 9.49 -33.70
N SER A 404 -27.84 8.55 -33.90
CA SER A 404 -27.71 7.78 -35.14
C SER A 404 -26.87 6.51 -34.92
N ASN A 405 -27.52 5.34 -34.89
CA ASN A 405 -26.93 3.99 -35.00
C ASN A 405 -25.74 3.60 -34.10
N SER A 406 -25.43 4.32 -33.02
CA SER A 406 -24.38 3.88 -32.09
C SER A 406 -24.83 2.69 -31.23
N TRP A 407 -24.05 1.61 -31.19
CA TRP A 407 -24.35 0.41 -30.40
C TRP A 407 -24.47 0.66 -28.88
N TYR A 408 -23.92 1.78 -28.40
CA TYR A 408 -24.07 2.27 -27.05
C TYR A 408 -24.82 3.60 -27.04
N ASN A 409 -25.71 3.81 -26.07
CA ASN A 409 -26.37 5.10 -25.86
C ASN A 409 -25.40 6.06 -25.14
N LEU A 410 -24.86 7.04 -25.86
CA LEU A 410 -23.86 7.97 -25.33
C LEU A 410 -24.53 9.25 -24.82
N ILE A 411 -24.34 9.54 -23.53
CA ILE A 411 -24.84 10.78 -22.89
C ILE A 411 -23.70 11.40 -22.10
N ASP A 412 -23.39 12.66 -22.39
CA ASP A 412 -22.58 13.50 -21.52
C ASP A 412 -23.49 14.20 -20.51
N VAL A 413 -23.12 14.10 -19.23
CA VAL A 413 -23.84 14.69 -18.09
C VAL A 413 -23.15 15.94 -17.53
N THR A 414 -22.01 16.33 -18.12
CA THR A 414 -21.26 17.52 -17.69
C THR A 414 -21.83 18.82 -18.27
N PHE A 415 -21.64 19.93 -17.56
CA PHE A 415 -22.13 21.25 -17.98
C PHE A 415 -21.21 21.96 -18.99
N GLN A 416 -20.00 21.45 -19.23
CA GLN A 416 -19.00 22.07 -20.11
C GLN A 416 -19.12 21.52 -21.54
N GLN A 417 -18.73 22.32 -22.54
CA GLN A 417 -18.78 21.94 -23.96
C GLN A 417 -17.40 21.93 -24.63
N THR A 418 -16.31 21.92 -23.86
CA THR A 418 -14.92 21.96 -24.36
C THR A 418 -14.58 20.81 -25.30
N PHE A 419 -15.15 19.62 -25.10
CA PHE A 419 -14.95 18.43 -25.92
C PHE A 419 -16.13 18.09 -26.83
N GLN A 420 -17.08 19.01 -27.06
CA GLN A 420 -18.29 18.73 -27.84
C GLN A 420 -17.99 18.20 -29.26
N SER A 421 -16.93 18.67 -29.91
CA SER A 421 -16.48 18.19 -31.22
C SER A 421 -15.86 16.80 -31.16
N LEU A 422 -15.16 16.44 -30.07
CA LEU A 422 -14.66 15.08 -29.86
C LEU A 422 -15.82 14.10 -29.59
N ILE A 423 -16.78 14.50 -28.75
CA ILE A 423 -17.97 13.70 -28.42
C ILE A 423 -18.77 13.34 -29.68
N GLN A 424 -18.93 14.28 -30.61
CA GLN A 424 -19.58 14.03 -31.91
C GLN A 424 -18.85 13.01 -32.78
N HIS A 425 -17.53 12.83 -32.61
CA HIS A 425 -16.73 11.85 -33.34
C HIS A 425 -16.65 10.47 -32.66
N ILE A 426 -16.99 10.34 -31.37
CA ILE A 426 -16.85 9.08 -30.63
C ILE A 426 -17.64 7.90 -31.26
N PRO A 427 -18.88 8.06 -31.77
CA PRO A 427 -19.55 6.99 -32.53
C PRO A 427 -18.70 6.46 -33.68
N LYS A 428 -18.15 7.34 -34.52
CA LYS A 428 -17.28 6.96 -35.65
C LYS A 428 -15.96 6.32 -35.20
N ILE A 429 -15.41 6.74 -34.05
CA ILE A 429 -14.22 6.11 -33.45
C ILE A 429 -14.55 4.67 -33.03
N LEU A 430 -15.71 4.43 -32.42
CA LEU A 430 -16.17 3.09 -32.05
C LEU A 430 -16.42 2.20 -33.27
N ASP A 431 -17.07 2.73 -34.32
CA ASP A 431 -17.29 2.01 -35.57
C ASP A 431 -15.96 1.55 -36.18
N THR A 432 -14.97 2.45 -36.24
CA THR A 432 -13.62 2.16 -36.76
C THR A 432 -12.88 1.13 -35.90
N TYR A 433 -13.10 1.14 -34.58
CA TYR A 433 -12.45 0.25 -33.63
C TYR A 433 -13.05 -1.17 -33.61
N PHE A 434 -14.35 -1.33 -33.78
CA PHE A 434 -14.99 -2.66 -33.85
C PHE A 434 -15.02 -3.25 -35.27
N SER A 435 -15.12 -2.38 -36.28
CA SER A 435 -15.19 -2.73 -37.71
C SER A 435 -14.06 -2.04 -38.49
N PRO A 436 -12.78 -2.45 -38.31
CA PRO A 436 -11.66 -1.89 -39.06
C PRO A 436 -11.84 -2.13 -40.56
N SER A 437 -12.03 -1.06 -41.33
CA SER A 437 -12.21 -1.13 -42.77
C SER A 437 -10.90 -1.50 -43.49
N THR A 438 -11.01 -2.30 -44.53
CA THR A 438 -9.88 -2.75 -45.37
C THR A 438 -9.52 -1.77 -46.49
N GLU A 439 -10.09 -0.56 -46.51
CA GLU A 439 -9.80 0.42 -47.56
C GLU A 439 -8.37 0.99 -47.46
N PRO A 440 -7.63 1.09 -48.57
CA PRO A 440 -6.28 1.63 -48.58
C PRO A 440 -6.26 3.11 -48.19
N SER A 441 -5.34 3.45 -47.28
CA SER A 441 -5.32 4.70 -46.54
C SER A 441 -4.90 5.93 -47.37
N LYS A 442 -5.55 7.07 -47.12
CA LYS A 442 -4.86 8.37 -47.20
C LYS A 442 -4.04 8.54 -45.93
N ASP A 443 -2.74 8.78 -46.05
CA ASP A 443 -1.89 9.08 -44.91
C ASP A 443 -2.26 10.41 -44.25
N LEU A 444 -1.86 10.57 -42.98
CA LEU A 444 -1.70 11.89 -42.37
C LEU A 444 -0.62 12.66 -43.13
N ASP A 445 -1.03 13.42 -44.15
CA ASP A 445 -0.19 14.41 -44.81
C ASP A 445 0.39 15.34 -43.73
N THR A 446 1.71 15.26 -43.53
CA THR A 446 2.46 16.06 -42.54
C THR A 446 2.36 17.57 -42.77
N ASN A 447 1.74 17.99 -43.87
CA ASN A 447 1.52 19.37 -44.27
C ASN A 447 0.11 19.90 -43.97
N GLN A 448 -0.87 19.05 -43.60
CA GLN A 448 -2.15 19.53 -43.05
C GLN A 448 -1.99 19.71 -41.54
N GLY A 449 -1.64 20.93 -41.14
CA GLY A 449 -1.30 21.25 -39.74
C GLY A 449 -2.43 20.93 -38.77
N ILE A 450 -2.25 19.85 -37.99
CA ILE A 450 -3.02 19.58 -36.77
C ILE A 450 -2.77 20.76 -35.83
N LYS A 451 -3.78 21.60 -35.60
CA LYS A 451 -3.68 22.71 -34.67
C LYS A 451 -3.72 22.18 -33.24
N CYS A 452 -2.58 22.22 -32.55
CA CYS A 452 -2.48 21.79 -31.15
C CYS A 452 -3.28 22.67 -30.17
N ASP A 453 -3.78 23.83 -30.59
CA ASP A 453 -4.52 24.77 -29.73
C ASP A 453 -5.88 24.22 -29.26
N ASN A 454 -6.44 23.20 -29.94
CA ASN A 454 -7.70 22.56 -29.55
C ASN A 454 -7.50 21.06 -29.26
N ILE A 455 -7.57 20.70 -27.98
CA ILE A 455 -7.42 19.32 -27.47
C ILE A 455 -8.40 18.36 -28.15
N ALA A 456 -9.65 18.80 -28.39
CA ALA A 456 -10.69 17.98 -28.97
C ALA A 456 -10.43 17.65 -30.46
N GLU A 457 -9.88 18.60 -31.23
CA GLU A 457 -9.46 18.38 -32.62
C GLU A 457 -8.24 17.46 -32.69
N PHE A 458 -7.24 17.68 -31.84
CA PHE A 458 -6.04 16.85 -31.72
C PHE A 458 -6.39 15.39 -31.42
N LEU A 459 -7.24 15.13 -30.42
CA LEU A 459 -7.68 13.77 -30.09
C LEU A 459 -8.55 13.15 -31.19
N SER A 460 -9.43 13.92 -31.82
CA SER A 460 -10.24 13.44 -32.96
C SER A 460 -9.34 13.00 -34.13
N ALA A 461 -8.29 13.77 -34.44
CA ALA A 461 -7.32 13.44 -35.49
C ALA A 461 -6.48 12.19 -35.15
N ILE A 462 -6.06 12.02 -33.89
CA ILE A 462 -5.34 10.81 -33.46
C ILE A 462 -6.20 9.56 -33.63
N HIS A 463 -7.50 9.61 -33.29
CA HIS A 463 -8.35 8.41 -33.33
C HIS A 463 -8.93 8.10 -34.70
N LEU A 464 -9.30 9.11 -35.47
CA LEU A 464 -9.86 8.93 -36.82
C LEU A 464 -8.81 8.76 -37.93
N SER A 465 -7.52 8.93 -37.64
CA SER A 465 -6.45 8.70 -38.62
C SER A 465 -6.23 7.20 -38.87
N SER A 466 -6.17 6.84 -40.14
CA SER A 466 -5.82 5.49 -40.64
C SER A 466 -4.31 5.19 -40.59
N SER A 467 -3.46 6.17 -40.31
CA SER A 467 -2.01 5.98 -40.22
C SER A 467 -1.62 4.96 -39.15
N SER A 468 -0.56 4.20 -39.41
CA SER A 468 -0.02 3.21 -38.46
C SER A 468 0.36 3.84 -37.11
N ILE A 469 0.41 3.03 -36.04
CA ILE A 469 0.82 3.47 -34.69
C ILE A 469 2.17 4.20 -34.74
N TYR A 470 3.11 3.74 -35.57
CA TYR A 470 4.41 4.36 -35.76
C TYR A 470 4.36 5.70 -36.53
N GLY A 471 3.44 5.85 -37.49
CA GLY A 471 3.13 7.14 -38.11
C GLY A 471 2.57 8.15 -37.11
N LYS A 472 1.58 7.74 -36.30
CA LYS A 472 1.01 8.55 -35.21
C LYS A 472 2.09 8.95 -34.19
N MET A 473 2.95 8.01 -33.80
CA MET A 473 4.10 8.23 -32.91
C MET A 473 5.04 9.32 -33.44
N LYS A 474 5.45 9.25 -34.72
CA LYS A 474 6.32 10.28 -35.35
C LYS A 474 5.68 11.66 -35.36
N CYS A 475 4.39 11.75 -35.73
CA CYS A 475 3.64 13.01 -35.73
C CYS A 475 3.58 13.61 -34.32
N ILE A 476 3.17 12.82 -33.32
CA ILE A 476 3.06 13.27 -31.93
C ILE A 476 4.41 13.68 -31.34
N LEU A 477 5.51 12.97 -31.64
CA LEU A 477 6.84 13.38 -31.18
C LEU A 477 7.28 14.71 -31.79
N SER A 478 6.95 14.98 -33.06
CA SER A 478 7.20 16.29 -33.66
C SER A 478 6.37 17.39 -32.99
N LEU A 479 5.08 17.13 -32.73
CA LEU A 479 4.20 18.09 -32.06
C LEU A 479 4.62 18.34 -30.60
N ALA A 480 5.00 17.30 -29.85
CA ALA A 480 5.48 17.39 -28.47
C ALA A 480 6.81 18.14 -28.32
N ARG A 481 7.62 18.18 -29.39
CA ARG A 481 8.84 18.99 -29.42
C ARG A 481 8.52 20.47 -29.46
N ASP A 482 7.50 20.87 -30.23
CA ASP A 482 7.21 22.26 -30.57
C ASP A 482 6.05 22.85 -29.74
N HIS A 483 5.19 22.01 -29.15
CA HIS A 483 4.03 22.37 -28.33
C HIS A 483 3.99 21.61 -26.99
N ASN A 484 3.38 22.21 -25.96
CA ASN A 484 3.23 21.59 -24.64
C ASN A 484 2.00 20.65 -24.58
N LEU A 485 2.22 19.34 -24.76
CA LEU A 485 1.16 18.33 -24.62
C LEU A 485 0.97 17.94 -23.13
N GLY A 486 0.00 18.59 -22.49
CA GLY A 486 -0.34 18.39 -21.07
C GLY A 486 -1.02 17.04 -20.73
N PRO A 487 -1.28 16.77 -19.43
CA PRO A 487 -1.82 15.49 -18.93
C PRO A 487 -3.05 14.96 -19.67
N VAL A 488 -4.01 15.83 -19.98
CA VAL A 488 -5.28 15.49 -20.66
C VAL A 488 -5.05 14.96 -22.08
N HIS A 489 -4.12 15.58 -22.83
CA HIS A 489 -3.75 15.13 -24.18
C HIS A 489 -3.24 13.70 -24.17
N ILE A 490 -2.39 13.38 -23.19
CA ILE A 490 -1.72 12.08 -23.07
C ILE A 490 -2.68 11.01 -22.57
N ALA A 491 -3.55 11.34 -21.61
CA ALA A 491 -4.62 10.46 -21.15
C ALA A 491 -5.61 10.12 -22.29
N GLY A 492 -5.83 11.04 -23.23
CA GLY A 492 -6.63 10.80 -24.43
C GLY A 492 -5.97 9.86 -25.47
N MET A 493 -4.72 9.43 -25.29
CA MET A 493 -4.01 8.52 -26.20
C MET A 493 -4.11 7.05 -25.80
N GLY A 494 -4.08 6.15 -26.80
CA GLY A 494 -4.12 4.71 -26.56
C GLY A 494 -2.86 4.15 -25.90
N VAL A 495 -3.00 3.15 -25.02
CA VAL A 495 -1.90 2.53 -24.27
C VAL A 495 -0.83 1.92 -25.19
N GLN A 496 -1.23 1.38 -26.34
CA GLN A 496 -0.29 0.87 -27.35
C GLN A 496 0.60 1.97 -27.93
N LEU A 497 0.01 3.15 -28.19
CA LEU A 497 0.72 4.32 -28.71
C LEU A 497 1.65 4.91 -27.64
N LEU A 498 1.20 5.04 -26.40
CA LEU A 498 2.03 5.48 -25.26
C LEU A 498 3.21 4.54 -25.02
N ARG A 499 2.99 3.21 -25.07
CA ARG A 499 4.05 2.20 -24.99
C ARG A 499 4.99 2.25 -26.19
N CYS A 500 4.48 2.48 -27.40
CA CYS A 500 5.29 2.65 -28.60
C CYS A 500 6.23 3.86 -28.48
N ILE A 501 5.69 5.05 -28.15
CA ILE A 501 6.47 6.27 -27.88
C ILE A 501 7.56 5.98 -26.84
N THR A 502 7.16 5.39 -25.70
CA THR A 502 8.04 5.12 -24.56
C THR A 502 9.20 4.19 -24.91
N PHE A 503 8.93 3.05 -25.56
CA PHE A 503 9.96 2.06 -25.88
C PHE A 503 10.77 2.40 -27.14
N SER A 504 10.19 3.10 -28.11
CA SER A 504 10.94 3.63 -29.25
C SER A 504 11.95 4.67 -28.77
N LEU A 505 11.55 5.61 -27.91
CA LEU A 505 12.48 6.59 -27.35
C LEU A 505 13.56 5.93 -26.48
N GLN A 506 13.22 4.91 -25.68
CA GLN A 506 14.21 4.15 -24.89
C GLN A 506 15.31 3.54 -25.78
N ARG A 507 14.94 3.01 -26.95
CA ARG A 507 15.87 2.45 -27.94
C ARG A 507 16.69 3.51 -28.67
N THR A 508 16.10 4.66 -29.00
CA THR A 508 16.77 5.74 -29.76
C THR A 508 17.37 6.83 -28.86
N LEU A 509 17.39 6.65 -27.54
CA LEU A 509 17.74 7.70 -26.56
C LEU A 509 19.09 8.37 -26.87
N GLU A 510 20.12 7.57 -27.14
CA GLU A 510 21.47 8.03 -27.46
C GLU A 510 21.47 8.92 -28.73
N GLU A 511 20.88 8.44 -29.83
CA GLU A 511 20.75 9.22 -31.07
C GLU A 511 19.91 10.49 -30.88
N CYS A 512 18.84 10.44 -30.10
CA CYS A 512 17.98 11.59 -29.84
C CYS A 512 18.69 12.68 -29.03
N VAL A 513 19.60 12.32 -28.11
CA VAL A 513 20.46 13.28 -27.41
C VAL A 513 21.51 13.87 -28.37
N GLU A 514 22.22 13.03 -29.12
CA GLU A 514 23.26 13.49 -30.06
C GLU A 514 22.69 14.42 -31.15
N LYS A 515 21.48 14.12 -31.65
CA LYS A 515 20.73 14.94 -32.61
C LYS A 515 19.98 16.13 -31.97
N LYS A 516 20.13 16.36 -30.65
CA LYS A 516 19.49 17.44 -29.88
C LYS A 516 17.96 17.50 -30.05
N MET A 517 17.30 16.35 -30.07
CA MET A 517 15.84 16.27 -30.23
C MET A 517 15.07 16.63 -28.95
N PHE A 518 15.75 16.63 -27.79
CA PHE A 518 15.14 16.90 -26.49
C PHE A 518 14.98 18.40 -26.22
N THR A 519 13.75 18.89 -26.40
CA THR A 519 13.29 20.19 -25.90
C THR A 519 12.66 20.04 -24.50
N PRO A 520 12.56 21.12 -23.70
CA PRO A 520 11.88 21.08 -22.40
C PRO A 520 10.43 20.57 -22.48
N THR A 521 9.70 20.96 -23.53
CA THR A 521 8.35 20.47 -23.85
C THR A 521 8.33 18.96 -24.09
N LEU A 522 9.27 18.41 -24.87
CA LEU A 522 9.37 16.97 -25.09
C LEU A 522 9.72 16.20 -23.80
N CYS A 523 10.60 16.75 -22.96
CA CYS A 523 10.92 16.15 -21.67
C CYS A 523 9.72 16.14 -20.71
N LEU A 524 8.94 17.22 -20.66
CA LEU A 524 7.69 17.29 -19.89
C LEU A 524 6.64 16.29 -20.42
N PHE A 525 6.48 16.19 -21.75
CA PHE A 525 5.62 15.19 -22.38
C PHE A 525 6.01 13.76 -21.98
N MET A 526 7.30 13.42 -22.07
CA MET A 526 7.79 12.08 -21.71
C MET A 526 7.65 11.79 -20.21
N ARG A 527 7.88 12.78 -19.34
CA ARG A 527 7.59 12.68 -17.90
C ARG A 527 6.11 12.35 -17.68
N ASN A 528 5.22 13.07 -18.34
CA ASN A 528 3.78 12.91 -18.16
C ASN A 528 3.29 11.54 -18.66
N ILE A 529 3.84 11.01 -19.77
CA ILE A 529 3.61 9.62 -20.19
C ILE A 529 4.05 8.65 -19.09
N PHE A 530 5.28 8.79 -18.59
CA PHE A 530 5.83 7.89 -17.58
C PHE A 530 4.99 7.93 -16.29
N ASN A 531 4.52 9.11 -15.88
CA ASN A 531 3.70 9.31 -14.70
C ASN A 531 2.27 8.75 -14.88
N ILE A 532 1.71 8.81 -16.08
CA ILE A 532 0.42 8.18 -16.41
C ILE A 532 0.52 6.65 -16.37
N LEU A 533 1.57 6.06 -16.95
CA LEU A 533 1.76 4.60 -17.03
C LEU A 533 2.30 3.96 -15.74
N THR A 534 3.03 4.71 -14.91
CA THR A 534 3.70 4.20 -13.69
C THR A 534 2.80 3.39 -12.75
N PRO A 535 1.61 3.87 -12.34
CA PRO A 535 0.81 3.14 -11.35
C PRO A 535 0.41 1.73 -11.79
N THR A 536 0.24 1.50 -13.09
CA THR A 536 -0.31 0.25 -13.62
C THR A 536 0.74 -0.64 -14.30
N LEU A 537 1.81 -0.05 -14.85
CA LEU A 537 2.87 -0.74 -15.59
C LEU A 537 4.28 -0.60 -14.97
N SER A 538 4.41 -0.15 -13.71
CA SER A 538 5.71 0.08 -13.04
C SER A 538 6.71 -1.07 -13.20
N GLU A 539 6.31 -2.32 -12.93
CA GLU A 539 7.18 -3.50 -13.01
C GLU A 539 7.67 -3.74 -14.46
N LEU A 540 6.80 -3.61 -15.46
CA LEU A 540 7.15 -3.74 -16.87
C LEU A 540 8.04 -2.58 -17.38
N LEU A 541 7.77 -1.36 -16.95
CA LEU A 541 8.59 -0.19 -17.27
C LEU A 541 9.98 -0.35 -16.65
N GLN A 542 10.07 -0.70 -15.36
CA GLN A 542 11.34 -0.95 -14.69
C GLN A 542 12.15 -2.04 -15.39
N GLN A 543 11.53 -3.20 -15.67
CA GLN A 543 12.18 -4.32 -16.34
C GLN A 543 12.70 -3.95 -17.74
N ARG A 544 11.99 -3.10 -18.49
CA ARG A 544 12.39 -2.70 -19.86
C ARG A 544 13.43 -1.60 -19.92
N PHE A 545 13.35 -0.61 -19.02
CA PHE A 545 14.30 0.51 -18.99
C PHE A 545 15.60 0.11 -18.29
N PHE A 546 15.52 -0.55 -17.14
CA PHE A 546 16.66 -0.89 -16.30
C PHE A 546 17.13 -2.34 -16.50
N ASP A 547 17.03 -2.83 -17.73
CA ASP A 547 17.51 -4.15 -18.14
C ASP A 547 19.03 -4.17 -18.26
N LEU A 548 19.69 -4.99 -17.44
CA LEU A 548 21.14 -5.17 -17.48
C LEU A 548 21.65 -5.82 -18.78
N SER A 549 20.83 -6.63 -19.47
CA SER A 549 21.24 -7.37 -20.66
C SER A 549 21.40 -6.48 -21.91
N ASN A 550 20.66 -5.37 -21.96
CA ASN A 550 20.60 -4.44 -23.09
C ASN A 550 21.39 -3.14 -22.86
N ALA A 551 22.13 -3.05 -21.75
CA ALA A 551 22.68 -1.80 -21.25
C ALA A 551 24.05 -1.43 -21.89
N LYS A 552 24.05 -0.42 -22.77
CA LYS A 552 25.27 0.25 -23.26
C LYS A 552 25.70 1.38 -22.31
N PRO A 553 27.00 1.66 -22.11
CA PRO A 553 27.48 2.70 -21.18
C PRO A 553 26.85 4.09 -21.40
N LYS A 554 26.94 4.65 -22.62
CA LYS A 554 26.38 5.96 -22.98
C LYS A 554 24.86 6.03 -22.81
N GLN A 555 24.14 5.07 -23.39
CA GLN A 555 22.68 4.98 -23.29
C GLN A 555 22.22 4.87 -21.83
N SER A 556 22.95 4.12 -21.00
CA SER A 556 22.67 3.97 -19.57
C SER A 556 22.92 5.27 -18.80
N ASN A 557 23.98 6.01 -19.14
CA ASN A 557 24.25 7.32 -18.57
C ASN A 557 23.11 8.30 -18.84
N TYR A 558 22.69 8.43 -20.11
CA TYR A 558 21.55 9.29 -20.48
C TYR A 558 20.24 8.82 -19.84
N LEU A 559 20.01 7.51 -19.74
CA LEU A 559 18.84 6.98 -19.06
C LEU A 559 18.83 7.37 -17.57
N ILE A 560 19.93 7.16 -16.85
CA ILE A 560 20.00 7.51 -15.42
C ILE A 560 19.83 9.02 -15.25
N ARG A 561 20.52 9.85 -16.03
CA ARG A 561 20.39 11.32 -15.98
C ARG A 561 18.96 11.80 -16.23
N SER A 562 18.33 11.35 -17.30
CA SER A 562 16.93 11.68 -17.63
C SER A 562 15.95 11.17 -16.56
N ALA A 563 16.21 9.98 -15.99
CA ALA A 563 15.42 9.46 -14.90
C ALA A 563 15.51 10.33 -13.64
N VAL A 564 16.72 10.71 -13.22
CA VAL A 564 16.90 11.59 -12.06
C VAL A 564 16.30 12.97 -12.28
N LEU A 565 16.45 13.56 -13.47
CA LEU A 565 16.00 14.93 -13.72
C LEU A 565 14.48 15.06 -13.94
N TYR A 566 13.80 14.01 -14.40
CA TYR A 566 12.39 14.12 -14.82
C TYR A 566 11.42 13.13 -14.18
N ILE A 567 11.81 11.87 -13.90
CA ILE A 567 10.86 10.81 -13.51
C ILE A 567 11.08 10.23 -12.11
N LEU A 568 12.13 10.65 -11.40
CA LEU A 568 12.45 10.17 -10.04
C LEU A 568 11.26 10.19 -9.07
N PRO A 569 10.35 11.20 -9.01
CA PRO A 569 9.23 11.16 -8.07
C PRO A 569 8.32 9.95 -8.33
N SER A 570 8.11 9.60 -9.60
CA SER A 570 7.37 8.39 -9.97
C SER A 570 8.13 7.12 -9.62
N LEU A 571 9.47 7.11 -9.67
CA LEU A 571 10.29 5.98 -9.22
C LEU A 571 10.31 5.85 -7.69
N LEU A 572 10.31 6.96 -6.94
CA LEU A 572 10.22 7.00 -5.48
C LEU A 572 8.88 6.42 -5.01
N ASN A 573 7.79 6.71 -5.71
CA ASN A 573 6.47 6.11 -5.46
C ASN A 573 6.37 4.61 -5.84
N MET A 574 7.42 3.97 -6.39
CA MET A 574 7.44 2.53 -6.66
C MET A 574 8.03 1.76 -5.47
N ASN A 575 7.21 0.92 -4.82
CA ASN A 575 7.62 0.12 -3.65
C ASN A 575 8.73 -0.92 -3.94
N ASN A 576 9.00 -1.24 -5.21
CA ASN A 576 9.98 -2.24 -5.63
C ASN A 576 11.15 -1.56 -6.35
N ASN A 577 12.38 -1.78 -5.88
CA ASN A 577 13.61 -1.21 -6.45
C ASN A 577 14.55 -2.28 -7.04
N ASN A 578 14.05 -3.51 -7.23
CA ASN A 578 14.84 -4.69 -7.65
C ASN A 578 15.46 -4.58 -9.04
N PHE A 579 15.02 -3.65 -9.88
CA PHE A 579 15.63 -3.38 -11.19
C PHE A 579 16.52 -2.14 -11.13
N ILE A 580 16.02 -1.04 -10.57
CA ILE A 580 16.68 0.28 -10.59
C ILE A 580 18.02 0.26 -9.82
N ILE A 581 18.03 -0.30 -8.60
CA ILE A 581 19.26 -0.32 -7.79
C ILE A 581 20.32 -1.23 -8.44
N PRO A 582 20.05 -2.50 -8.80
CA PRO A 582 21.03 -3.32 -9.50
C PRO A 582 21.53 -2.74 -10.82
N PHE A 583 20.67 -2.07 -11.59
CA PHE A 583 21.08 -1.35 -12.80
C PHE A 583 22.09 -0.23 -12.49
N CYS A 584 21.79 0.63 -11.50
CA CYS A 584 22.71 1.69 -11.07
C CYS A 584 24.02 1.12 -10.53
N VAL A 585 23.98 0.06 -9.72
CA VAL A 585 25.19 -0.60 -9.18
C VAL A 585 26.05 -1.20 -10.28
N ASN A 586 25.46 -1.76 -11.35
CA ASN A 586 26.23 -2.21 -12.50
C ASN A 586 26.78 -1.02 -13.31
N ALA A 587 26.01 0.05 -13.47
CA ALA A 587 26.44 1.26 -14.18
C ALA A 587 27.59 2.00 -13.51
N LEU A 588 27.82 1.83 -12.20
CA LEU A 588 29.02 2.31 -11.50
C LEU A 588 30.33 1.72 -12.04
N LYS A 589 30.29 0.62 -12.80
CA LYS A 589 31.46 0.03 -13.47
C LYS A 589 31.86 0.78 -14.75
N TRP A 590 31.04 1.72 -15.22
CA TRP A 590 31.29 2.51 -16.41
C TRP A 590 31.59 3.95 -16.01
N GLU A 591 32.80 4.42 -16.36
CA GLU A 591 33.31 5.76 -16.06
C GLU A 591 32.30 6.87 -16.43
N GLU A 592 31.77 6.83 -17.66
CA GLU A 592 30.77 7.79 -18.16
C GLU A 592 29.50 7.88 -17.27
N SER A 593 29.07 6.75 -16.69
CA SER A 593 27.84 6.62 -15.90
C SER A 593 28.04 6.79 -14.39
N GLN A 594 29.28 6.70 -13.90
CA GLN A 594 29.58 6.54 -12.47
C GLN A 594 28.99 7.66 -11.61
N VAL A 595 29.10 8.92 -12.05
CA VAL A 595 28.57 10.09 -11.34
C VAL A 595 27.03 10.07 -11.31
N ALA A 596 26.39 9.79 -12.44
CA ALA A 596 24.92 9.75 -12.54
C ALA A 596 24.32 8.60 -11.72
N ALA A 597 24.93 7.40 -11.80
CA ALA A 597 24.53 6.23 -11.02
C ALA A 597 24.68 6.47 -9.51
N SER A 598 25.81 7.07 -9.08
CA SER A 598 26.03 7.44 -7.68
C SER A 598 24.97 8.43 -7.20
N TYR A 599 24.69 9.48 -7.99
CA TYR A 599 23.69 10.49 -7.67
C TYR A 599 22.27 9.89 -7.55
N MET A 600 21.88 9.01 -8.48
CA MET A 600 20.61 8.30 -8.43
C MET A 600 20.46 7.45 -7.17
N ILE A 601 21.49 6.67 -6.81
CA ILE A 601 21.48 5.85 -5.58
C ILE A 601 21.37 6.74 -4.34
N MET A 602 22.15 7.83 -4.25
CA MET A 602 22.07 8.78 -3.14
C MET A 602 20.69 9.46 -3.05
N LYS A 603 20.05 9.74 -4.18
CA LYS A 603 18.69 10.28 -4.23
C LYS A 603 17.67 9.26 -3.70
N LEU A 604 17.64 8.05 -4.27
CA LEU A 604 16.73 6.98 -3.85
C LEU A 604 16.82 6.72 -2.34
N LEU A 605 18.02 6.57 -1.79
CA LEU A 605 18.25 6.25 -0.37
C LEU A 605 17.89 7.36 0.63
N ARG A 606 17.67 8.60 0.17
CA ARG A 606 17.38 9.76 1.03
C ARG A 606 15.96 10.27 0.94
N HIS A 607 15.34 10.11 -0.22
CA HIS A 607 14.01 10.64 -0.52
C HIS A 607 12.96 9.55 -0.24
N THR A 608 13.31 8.27 -0.42
CA THR A 608 12.52 7.14 0.11
C THR A 608 13.40 6.17 0.88
N GLN A 609 12.78 5.12 1.42
CA GLN A 609 13.47 3.94 1.91
C GLN A 609 13.15 2.80 0.97
N PRO A 610 14.06 2.41 0.07
CA PRO A 610 13.82 1.29 -0.82
C PRO A 610 13.68 0.03 0.03
N LYS A 611 12.62 -0.77 -0.20
CA LYS A 611 12.53 -2.11 0.39
C LYS A 611 13.74 -2.93 -0.07
N PHE A 612 14.57 -3.37 0.88
CA PHE A 612 15.76 -4.16 0.57
C PHE A 612 15.38 -5.61 0.33
N SER A 613 15.51 -6.06 -0.92
CA SER A 613 15.35 -7.46 -1.27
C SER A 613 16.68 -8.20 -1.23
N LYS A 614 16.60 -9.54 -1.24
CA LYS A 614 17.79 -10.39 -1.41
C LYS A 614 18.56 -10.09 -2.70
N ILE A 615 17.88 -9.73 -3.79
CA ILE A 615 18.52 -9.35 -5.06
C ILE A 615 19.39 -8.11 -4.85
N ILE A 616 18.86 -7.09 -4.15
CA ILE A 616 19.59 -5.86 -3.83
C ILE A 616 20.78 -6.18 -2.90
N SER A 617 20.58 -6.97 -1.84
CA SER A 617 21.67 -7.32 -0.92
C SER A 617 22.80 -8.11 -1.60
N ASP A 618 22.47 -9.04 -2.49
CA ASP A 618 23.45 -9.89 -3.18
C ASP A 618 24.27 -9.07 -4.19
N VAL A 619 23.63 -8.12 -4.90
CA VAL A 619 24.30 -7.20 -5.85
C VAL A 619 25.21 -6.19 -5.13
N ILE A 620 24.81 -5.66 -3.97
CA ILE A 620 25.68 -4.77 -3.18
C ILE A 620 26.82 -5.56 -2.54
N SER A 621 26.53 -6.73 -1.95
CA SER A 621 27.55 -7.59 -1.31
C SER A 621 28.64 -8.07 -2.27
N SER A 622 28.28 -8.26 -3.55
CA SER A 622 29.24 -8.60 -4.62
C SER A 622 29.93 -7.40 -5.27
N SER A 623 29.51 -6.17 -4.97
CA SER A 623 30.22 -4.96 -5.39
C SER A 623 31.59 -4.86 -4.70
N LYS A 624 32.54 -4.17 -5.34
CA LYS A 624 33.83 -3.79 -4.73
C LYS A 624 33.85 -2.35 -4.22
N ASN A 625 32.86 -1.55 -4.60
CA ASN A 625 32.84 -0.11 -4.40
C ASN A 625 32.46 0.23 -2.95
N SER A 626 33.46 0.51 -2.12
CA SER A 626 33.27 0.85 -0.70
C SER A 626 32.45 2.12 -0.46
N PHE A 627 32.38 3.05 -1.42
CA PHE A 627 31.54 4.25 -1.30
C PHE A 627 30.05 3.88 -1.40
N LEU A 628 29.71 2.97 -2.32
CA LEU A 628 28.37 2.41 -2.41
C LEU A 628 27.95 1.75 -1.08
N GLU A 629 28.84 0.93 -0.52
CA GLU A 629 28.62 0.24 0.76
C GLU A 629 28.40 1.24 1.91
N LEU A 630 29.14 2.36 1.93
CA LEU A 630 28.94 3.45 2.89
C LEU A 630 27.59 4.16 2.75
N GLU A 631 27.10 4.44 1.54
CA GLU A 631 25.75 5.01 1.35
C GLU A 631 24.68 4.05 1.88
N PHE A 632 24.81 2.74 1.63
CA PHE A 632 23.87 1.75 2.15
C PHE A 632 23.96 1.59 3.67
N ILE A 633 25.15 1.64 4.28
CA ILE A 633 25.29 1.66 5.75
C ILE A 633 24.61 2.90 6.36
N ASP A 634 24.83 4.09 5.78
CA ASP A 634 24.20 5.34 6.23
C ASP A 634 22.66 5.27 6.09
N ALA A 635 22.15 4.69 5.00
CA ALA A 635 20.72 4.51 4.78
C ALA A 635 20.07 3.45 5.70
N LEU A 636 20.69 2.26 5.83
CA LEU A 636 20.20 1.15 6.66
C LEU A 636 20.20 1.52 8.15
N SER A 637 21.21 2.23 8.63
CA SER A 637 21.24 2.75 10.02
C SER A 637 20.06 3.67 10.36
N ASN A 638 19.43 4.23 9.32
CA ASN A 638 18.27 5.09 9.39
C ASN A 638 17.00 4.41 8.82
N SER A 639 16.89 3.07 8.79
CA SER A 639 15.66 2.41 8.32
C SER A 639 14.52 2.53 9.34
N TYR A 640 13.38 3.08 8.90
CA TYR A 640 12.16 3.31 9.68
C TYR A 640 10.90 2.69 9.05
N PHE A 641 10.92 2.36 7.76
CA PHE A 641 9.77 1.84 7.00
C PHE A 641 9.79 0.32 6.79
N THR A 642 10.41 -0.43 7.69
CA THR A 642 10.20 -1.87 7.80
C THR A 642 8.84 -2.14 8.47
N ALA A 643 8.01 -2.96 7.82
CA ALA A 643 6.66 -3.27 8.28
C ALA A 643 6.68 -4.42 9.30
N THR A 644 7.60 -5.37 9.13
CA THR A 644 7.74 -6.57 9.97
C THR A 644 9.11 -6.69 10.63
N ALA A 645 9.19 -7.46 11.72
CA ALA A 645 10.43 -7.70 12.42
C ALA A 645 11.42 -8.53 11.57
N LYS A 646 10.92 -9.48 10.76
CA LYS A 646 11.71 -10.23 9.76
C LYS A 646 12.41 -9.32 8.75
N GLU A 647 11.73 -8.30 8.22
CA GLU A 647 12.35 -7.28 7.36
C GLU A 647 13.43 -6.49 8.11
N LYS A 648 13.15 -6.02 9.34
CA LYS A 648 14.13 -5.27 10.14
C LYS A 648 15.38 -6.10 10.48
N MET A 649 15.21 -7.36 10.84
CA MET A 649 16.33 -8.26 11.11
C MET A 649 17.17 -8.53 9.86
N PHE A 650 16.53 -8.63 8.68
CA PHE A 650 17.25 -8.72 7.40
C PHE A 650 18.07 -7.45 7.13
N ASP A 651 17.48 -6.26 7.30
CA ASP A 651 18.17 -4.97 7.15
C ASP A 651 19.35 -4.84 8.14
N ASP A 652 19.14 -5.17 9.42
CA ASP A 652 20.15 -5.10 10.47
C ASP A 652 21.31 -6.07 10.20
N ASP A 653 21.02 -7.30 9.79
CA ASP A 653 22.05 -8.30 9.46
C ASP A 653 22.77 -8.00 8.14
N PHE A 654 22.08 -7.40 7.17
CA PHE A 654 22.71 -6.88 5.96
C PHE A 654 23.64 -5.70 6.28
N CYS A 655 23.21 -4.75 7.10
CA CYS A 655 24.03 -3.65 7.59
C CYS A 655 25.28 -4.15 8.34
N LYS A 656 25.13 -5.13 9.25
CA LYS A 656 26.26 -5.78 9.93
C LYS A 656 27.26 -6.41 8.96
N LYS A 657 26.78 -7.10 7.91
CA LYS A 657 27.66 -7.70 6.88
C LYS A 657 28.44 -6.64 6.11
N LEU A 658 27.81 -5.53 5.73
CA LEU A 658 28.50 -4.40 5.08
C LEU A 658 29.55 -3.77 6.02
N VAL A 659 29.17 -3.49 7.28
CA VAL A 659 30.09 -2.97 8.30
C VAL A 659 31.29 -3.89 8.53
N GLN A 660 31.11 -5.21 8.56
CA GLN A 660 32.19 -6.19 8.71
C GLN A 660 33.11 -6.31 7.49
N LYS A 661 32.59 -6.01 6.28
CA LYS A 661 33.37 -6.02 5.03
C LYS A 661 34.26 -4.78 4.89
N MET A 662 33.84 -3.66 5.47
CA MET A 662 34.52 -2.37 5.36
C MET A 662 35.82 -2.29 6.17
N PRO A 663 36.91 -1.69 5.62
CA PRO A 663 38.21 -1.56 6.30
C PRO A 663 38.24 -0.35 7.27
N VAL A 664 37.15 -0.10 7.97
CA VAL A 664 37.00 1.02 8.91
C VAL A 664 36.29 0.59 10.18
N THR A 665 36.64 1.24 11.29
CA THR A 665 35.88 1.17 12.53
C THR A 665 34.81 2.26 12.52
N PHE A 666 33.61 1.92 12.99
CA PHE A 666 32.49 2.85 13.11
C PHE A 666 32.06 2.99 14.57
N SER A 667 31.74 4.21 15.00
CA SER A 667 30.90 4.46 16.18
C SER A 667 29.50 4.86 15.73
N LEU A 668 28.50 4.33 16.43
CA LEU A 668 27.11 4.77 16.30
C LEU A 668 26.86 5.88 17.35
N LYS A 669 26.54 7.09 16.90
CA LYS A 669 26.16 8.20 17.78
C LYS A 669 24.83 8.80 17.31
N ASN A 670 23.84 8.82 18.19
CA ASN A 670 22.50 9.35 17.92
C ASN A 670 21.80 8.71 16.69
N GLY A 671 22.10 7.44 16.39
CA GLY A 671 21.59 6.72 15.21
C GLY A 671 22.44 6.86 13.95
N TYR A 672 23.43 7.76 13.94
CA TYR A 672 24.32 7.96 12.79
C TYR A 672 25.66 7.27 12.99
N TYR A 673 26.13 6.57 11.96
CA TYR A 673 27.49 6.05 11.93
C TYR A 673 28.51 7.16 11.65
N PHE A 674 29.59 7.15 12.42
CA PHE A 674 30.80 7.96 12.24
C PHE A 674 31.99 7.04 12.06
N ILE A 675 32.82 7.31 11.04
CA ILE A 675 34.08 6.60 10.81
C ILE A 675 35.12 7.11 11.83
N ASP A 676 35.60 6.22 12.69
CA ASP A 676 36.57 6.50 13.75
C ASP A 676 38.02 6.34 13.27
N SER A 677 38.32 5.20 12.65
CA SER A 677 39.66 4.88 12.15
C SER A 677 39.61 3.91 10.97
N ILE A 678 40.71 3.83 10.22
CA ILE A 678 40.91 2.92 9.08
C ILE A 678 41.83 1.79 9.54
N THR A 679 41.48 0.53 9.25
CA THR A 679 42.31 -0.62 9.60
C THR A 679 43.36 -0.88 8.51
N ASN A 680 44.64 -0.75 8.86
CA ASN A 680 45.74 -0.64 7.89
C ASN A 680 46.04 -1.91 7.05
N GLU A 681 45.46 -3.07 7.33
CA GLU A 681 45.93 -4.35 6.78
C GLU A 681 45.43 -4.68 5.37
N LYS A 682 44.39 -4.00 4.87
CA LYS A 682 43.87 -4.18 3.50
C LYS A 682 43.43 -2.84 2.91
N ILE A 683 44.39 -2.03 2.47
CA ILE A 683 44.09 -0.87 1.63
C ILE A 683 43.41 -1.38 0.34
N MET A 684 42.24 -0.83 0.04
CA MET A 684 41.40 -1.22 -1.10
C MET A 684 42.16 -1.14 -2.42
N GLN A 685 41.93 -2.11 -3.32
CA GLN A 685 42.52 -2.12 -4.67
C GLN A 685 41.85 -1.11 -5.63
N ASP A 686 40.76 -0.46 -5.21
CA ASP A 686 40.09 0.57 -6.01
C ASP A 686 40.89 1.90 -5.89
N GLU A 687 41.71 2.19 -6.91
CA GLU A 687 42.72 3.26 -6.90
C GLU A 687 42.27 4.66 -6.45
N PRO A 688 41.12 5.23 -6.84
CA PRO A 688 40.75 6.59 -6.41
C PRO A 688 40.40 6.67 -4.92
N PHE A 689 40.03 5.55 -4.29
CA PHE A 689 39.70 5.50 -2.87
C PHE A 689 40.92 5.24 -2.01
N ALA A 690 41.89 4.45 -2.50
CA ALA A 690 43.13 4.15 -1.80
C ALA A 690 43.88 5.44 -1.38
N GLU A 691 43.90 6.46 -2.24
CA GLU A 691 44.45 7.78 -1.89
C GLU A 691 43.70 8.46 -0.74
N ILE A 692 42.36 8.51 -0.80
CA ILE A 692 41.51 9.14 0.22
C ILE A 692 41.66 8.43 1.57
N PHE A 693 41.61 7.09 1.59
CA PHE A 693 41.85 6.30 2.79
C PHE A 693 43.28 6.50 3.33
N THR A 694 44.29 6.56 2.47
CA THR A 694 45.70 6.79 2.89
C THR A 694 45.94 8.20 3.42
N ALA A 695 45.23 9.21 2.90
CA ALA A 695 45.23 10.54 3.48
C ALA A 695 44.56 10.51 4.87
N LEU A 696 43.37 9.91 4.97
CA LEU A 696 42.58 9.88 6.20
C LEU A 696 43.22 9.08 7.34
N SER A 697 43.99 8.02 7.06
CA SER A 697 44.76 7.32 8.10
C SER A 697 45.92 8.14 8.68
N ARG A 698 46.34 9.21 7.99
CA ARG A 698 47.38 10.17 8.44
C ARG A 698 46.79 11.46 9.02
N ILE A 699 45.49 11.68 8.87
CA ILE A 699 44.85 12.94 9.22
C ILE A 699 44.60 13.05 10.72
N THR A 700 45.16 14.11 11.30
CA THR A 700 44.75 14.64 12.61
C THR A 700 43.84 15.84 12.38
N VAL A 701 42.99 16.18 13.36
CA VAL A 701 42.07 17.35 13.29
C VAL A 701 42.80 18.63 12.84
N LYS A 702 44.04 18.84 13.32
CA LYS A 702 44.86 20.02 13.00
C LYS A 702 45.37 20.07 11.55
N ASN A 703 45.54 18.93 10.89
CA ASN A 703 46.06 18.85 9.53
C ASN A 703 44.97 18.49 8.49
N ALA A 704 43.79 18.03 8.93
CA ALA A 704 42.70 17.53 8.09
C ALA A 704 42.41 18.41 6.88
N ILE A 705 42.17 19.70 7.10
CA ILE A 705 41.85 20.68 6.05
C ILE A 705 42.97 20.72 4.99
N ARG A 706 44.24 20.77 5.40
CA ARG A 706 45.40 20.84 4.50
C ARG A 706 45.57 19.57 3.66
N GLU A 707 45.47 18.40 4.28
CA GLU A 707 45.61 17.12 3.59
C GLU A 707 44.40 16.81 2.68
N LEU A 708 43.22 17.37 2.96
CA LEU A 708 41.99 17.11 2.20
C LEU A 708 41.72 18.14 1.08
N THR A 709 42.28 19.35 1.17
CA THR A 709 42.16 20.39 0.13
C THR A 709 42.49 19.89 -1.30
N PRO A 710 43.54 19.07 -1.54
CA PRO A 710 43.85 18.57 -2.89
C PRO A 710 42.72 17.74 -3.51
N PHE A 711 41.96 16.99 -2.72
CA PHE A 711 40.86 16.14 -3.22
C PHE A 711 39.65 16.97 -3.65
N LEU A 712 39.47 18.18 -3.11
CA LEU A 712 38.38 19.08 -3.48
C LEU A 712 38.61 19.74 -4.86
N GLN A 713 39.82 19.65 -5.39
CA GLN A 713 40.18 20.13 -6.73
C GLN A 713 40.10 19.01 -7.79
N LYS A 714 39.94 17.74 -7.38
CA LYS A 714 39.77 16.59 -8.26
C LYS A 714 38.29 16.37 -8.61
N GLU A 715 38.03 15.61 -9.68
CA GLU A 715 36.65 15.26 -10.11
C GLU A 715 35.89 14.42 -9.05
N ILE A 716 36.61 13.72 -8.18
CA ILE A 716 36.07 12.94 -7.05
C ILE A 716 35.61 13.79 -5.85
N VAL A 717 35.51 15.12 -5.99
CA VAL A 717 35.17 16.07 -4.91
C VAL A 717 33.91 15.68 -4.11
N PHE A 718 32.82 15.26 -4.75
CA PHE A 718 31.57 14.92 -4.05
C PHE A 718 31.71 13.64 -3.21
N VAL A 719 32.41 12.64 -3.75
CA VAL A 719 32.74 11.38 -3.09
C VAL A 719 33.64 11.64 -1.87
N ALA A 720 34.68 12.45 -2.05
CA ALA A 720 35.58 12.84 -0.98
C ALA A 720 34.85 13.64 0.12
N LEU A 721 34.05 14.64 -0.25
CA LEU A 721 33.24 15.42 0.71
C LEU A 721 32.25 14.56 1.48
N LYS A 722 31.56 13.63 0.82
CA LYS A 722 30.64 12.70 1.49
C LYS A 722 31.38 11.77 2.45
N PHE A 723 32.55 11.25 2.08
CA PHE A 723 33.39 10.50 3.01
C PHE A 723 33.78 11.37 4.22
N MET A 724 34.27 12.60 3.99
CA MET A 724 34.63 13.55 5.06
C MET A 724 33.45 13.79 6.03
N VAL A 725 32.24 13.98 5.50
CA VAL A 725 30.99 14.12 6.27
C VAL A 725 30.68 12.87 7.13
N LEU A 726 31.05 11.66 6.68
CA LEU A 726 30.91 10.43 7.45
C LEU A 726 31.97 10.27 8.56
N THR A 727 33.05 11.04 8.56
CA THR A 727 34.12 10.89 9.57
C THR A 727 33.80 11.55 10.91
N ARG A 728 34.42 11.03 11.97
CA ARG A 728 34.41 11.65 13.30
C ARG A 728 35.02 13.07 13.34
N LEU A 729 35.76 13.49 12.31
CA LEU A 729 36.30 14.85 12.20
C LEU A 729 35.21 15.93 12.19
N MET A 730 33.96 15.58 11.79
CA MET A 730 32.79 16.46 11.91
C MET A 730 32.46 16.88 13.36
N GLN A 731 33.07 16.24 14.37
CA GLN A 731 33.02 16.68 15.78
C GLN A 731 33.99 17.84 16.11
N SER A 732 34.78 18.30 15.14
CA SER A 732 35.55 19.54 15.23
C SER A 732 34.80 20.66 14.50
N ARG A 733 34.52 21.76 15.20
CA ARG A 733 33.78 22.91 14.65
C ARG A 733 34.50 23.57 13.47
N GLU A 734 35.83 23.65 13.52
CA GLU A 734 36.67 24.19 12.43
C GLU A 734 36.52 23.36 11.15
N PHE A 735 36.58 22.03 11.28
CA PHE A 735 36.43 21.11 10.15
C PHE A 735 34.99 21.11 9.62
N ALA A 736 34.00 21.10 10.52
CA ALA A 736 32.59 21.17 10.18
C ALA A 736 32.23 22.47 9.44
N SER A 737 32.79 23.61 9.86
CA SER A 737 32.66 24.89 9.13
C SER A 737 33.28 24.77 7.74
N TYR A 738 34.54 24.32 7.64
CA TYR A 738 35.23 24.19 6.36
C TYR A 738 34.48 23.33 5.33
N ILE A 739 33.93 22.18 5.75
CA ILE A 739 33.10 21.32 4.90
C ILE A 739 31.79 22.02 4.51
N SER A 740 31.13 22.70 5.45
CA SER A 740 29.93 23.51 5.19
C SER A 740 30.22 24.64 4.18
N ASP A 741 31.27 25.42 4.39
CA ASP A 741 31.71 26.52 3.53
C ASP A 741 32.06 26.03 2.11
N THR A 742 32.71 24.88 2.00
CA THR A 742 32.97 24.23 0.70
C THR A 742 31.67 23.84 -0.01
N LEU A 743 30.72 23.22 0.71
CA LEU A 743 29.43 22.84 0.14
C LEU A 743 28.59 24.07 -0.26
N LYS A 744 28.59 25.14 0.56
CA LYS A 744 27.98 26.43 0.23
C LYS A 744 28.57 26.99 -1.08
N SER A 745 29.89 27.02 -1.21
CA SER A 745 30.56 27.47 -2.44
C SER A 745 30.16 26.65 -3.68
N LEU A 746 30.02 25.33 -3.56
CA LEU A 746 29.59 24.45 -4.66
C LEU A 746 28.11 24.68 -5.03
N MET A 747 27.25 25.00 -4.06
CA MET A 747 25.83 25.28 -4.31
C MET A 747 25.58 26.68 -4.88
N THR A 748 26.43 27.68 -4.59
CA THR A 748 26.26 29.05 -5.14
C THR A 748 26.48 29.18 -6.66
N GLN A 749 27.01 28.15 -7.32
CA GLN A 749 27.20 28.10 -8.78
C GLN A 749 25.89 27.76 -9.51
N ILE A 750 24.86 28.62 -9.36
CA ILE A 750 23.49 28.36 -9.85
C ILE A 750 23.28 28.81 -11.31
N ASN A 751 24.20 29.62 -11.88
CA ASN A 751 24.05 30.24 -13.20
C ASN A 751 23.71 29.22 -14.30
N LEU A 752 22.48 29.28 -14.78
CA LEU A 752 21.94 28.47 -15.87
C LEU A 752 22.36 29.07 -17.22
N THR A 753 22.81 28.23 -18.16
CA THR A 753 22.67 28.55 -19.59
C THR A 753 21.56 27.68 -20.19
N GLU A 754 20.84 28.19 -21.19
CA GLU A 754 19.76 27.44 -21.87
C GLU A 754 20.29 26.15 -22.55
N ALA A 755 21.58 26.12 -22.86
CA ALA A 755 22.25 24.96 -23.46
C ALA A 755 22.38 23.76 -22.50
N ASP A 756 22.42 24.00 -21.18
CA ASP A 756 22.64 22.95 -20.16
C ASP A 756 21.38 22.07 -19.99
N GLN A 757 20.20 22.69 -20.09
CA GLN A 757 18.90 21.98 -19.96
C GLN A 757 18.69 20.94 -21.07
N MET A 758 19.25 21.15 -22.27
CA MET A 758 19.08 20.26 -23.43
C MET A 758 19.97 19.01 -23.41
N ARG A 759 20.86 18.85 -22.42
CA ARG A 759 21.91 17.79 -22.42
C ARG A 759 21.74 16.71 -21.34
N PHE A 760 20.66 16.74 -20.56
CA PHE A 760 20.51 15.94 -19.34
C PHE A 760 21.73 16.09 -18.41
N GLU A 761 22.29 17.30 -18.30
CA GLU A 761 23.48 17.54 -17.48
C GLU A 761 23.10 17.70 -16.01
N ILE A 762 23.69 16.86 -15.14
CA ILE A 762 23.49 16.98 -13.69
C ILE A 762 24.43 18.07 -13.19
N ARG A 763 23.88 19.13 -12.61
CA ARG A 763 24.60 20.32 -12.18
C ARG A 763 25.47 20.03 -10.95
N ARG A 764 26.59 20.75 -10.79
CA ARG A 764 27.43 20.63 -9.60
C ARG A 764 26.70 20.94 -8.28
N CYS A 765 25.75 21.87 -8.30
CA CYS A 765 24.90 22.17 -7.14
C CYS A 765 23.91 21.03 -6.82
N GLU A 766 23.44 20.28 -7.81
CA GLU A 766 22.60 19.09 -7.63
C GLU A 766 23.39 17.93 -7.04
N LEU A 767 24.61 17.67 -7.55
CA LEU A 767 25.53 16.69 -6.97
C LEU A 767 25.95 17.06 -5.53
N ALA A 768 26.09 18.36 -5.23
CA ALA A 768 26.35 18.84 -3.88
C ALA A 768 25.18 18.59 -2.92
N LEU A 769 23.94 18.64 -3.40
CA LEU A 769 22.74 18.64 -2.54
C LEU A 769 22.63 17.40 -1.63
N PRO A 770 22.73 16.14 -2.09
CA PRO A 770 22.74 14.97 -1.21
C PRO A 770 23.90 14.95 -0.20
N VAL A 771 25.06 15.50 -0.57
CA VAL A 771 26.20 15.62 0.35
C VAL A 771 25.89 16.65 1.43
N ALA A 772 25.36 17.82 1.05
CA ALA A 772 24.91 18.86 1.95
C ALA A 772 23.78 18.39 2.88
N GLN A 773 22.83 17.60 2.39
CA GLN A 773 21.79 16.96 3.21
C GLN A 773 22.39 16.08 4.34
N ALA A 774 23.39 15.24 4.05
CA ALA A 774 24.06 14.46 5.12
C ALA A 774 24.92 15.32 6.05
N CYS A 775 25.57 16.36 5.52
CA CYS A 775 26.36 17.29 6.32
C CYS A 775 25.44 18.01 7.32
N PHE A 776 24.34 18.58 6.83
CA PHE A 776 23.31 19.25 7.62
C PHE A 776 22.78 18.36 8.75
N GLU A 777 22.31 17.15 8.46
CA GLU A 777 21.84 16.20 9.48
C GLU A 777 22.89 15.94 10.57
N ARG A 778 24.16 15.74 10.18
CA ARG A 778 25.26 15.48 11.13
C ARG A 778 25.66 16.72 11.94
N LEU A 779 25.61 17.92 11.36
CA LEU A 779 25.79 19.18 12.08
C LEU A 779 24.76 19.33 13.20
N LEU A 780 23.48 18.98 12.93
CA LEU A 780 22.43 18.96 13.94
C LEU A 780 22.69 17.92 15.04
N CYS A 781 23.10 16.69 14.67
CA CYS A 781 23.41 15.64 15.64
C CYS A 781 24.65 15.93 16.50
N VAL A 782 25.54 16.84 16.06
CA VAL A 782 26.69 17.33 16.83
C VAL A 782 26.35 18.59 17.66
N GLY A 783 25.28 19.32 17.29
CA GLY A 783 24.81 20.53 17.99
C GLY A 783 25.30 21.86 17.39
N TYR A 784 25.82 21.85 16.15
CA TYR A 784 26.29 23.05 15.44
C TYR A 784 25.15 23.74 14.67
N HIS A 785 24.14 24.22 15.41
CA HIS A 785 22.91 24.79 14.83
C HIS A 785 23.16 26.05 13.99
N ASP A 786 24.18 26.84 14.29
CA ASP A 786 24.61 28.00 13.51
C ASP A 786 25.10 27.58 12.11
N ILE A 787 26.10 26.70 12.06
CA ILE A 787 26.67 26.17 10.81
C ILE A 787 25.60 25.43 9.99
N ALA A 788 24.68 24.73 10.67
CA ALA A 788 23.56 24.05 10.04
C ALA A 788 22.52 25.01 9.45
N THR A 789 22.23 26.13 10.11
CA THR A 789 21.30 27.17 9.62
C THR A 789 21.87 27.89 8.40
N ASP A 790 23.16 28.23 8.43
CA ASP A 790 23.88 28.77 7.27
C ASP A 790 23.87 27.81 6.08
N LEU A 791 24.13 26.52 6.33
CA LEU A 791 24.12 25.50 5.27
C LEU A 791 22.73 25.32 4.68
N LEU A 792 21.68 25.19 5.50
CA LEU A 792 20.30 25.08 5.02
C LEU A 792 19.87 26.32 4.23
N SER A 793 20.33 27.52 4.62
CA SER A 793 20.06 28.77 3.90
C SER A 793 20.65 28.76 2.49
N ALA A 794 21.85 28.18 2.32
CA ALA A 794 22.47 27.99 1.01
C ALA A 794 21.89 26.80 0.21
N MET A 795 21.35 25.78 0.88
CA MET A 795 20.64 24.67 0.23
C MET A 795 19.27 25.09 -0.30
N ALA A 796 18.60 26.04 0.35
CA ALA A 796 17.21 26.40 0.08
C ALA A 796 16.90 26.74 -1.40
N PRO A 797 17.72 27.50 -2.15
CA PRO A 797 17.49 27.73 -3.58
C PRO A 797 17.54 26.45 -4.41
N VAL A 798 18.46 25.53 -4.10
CA VAL A 798 18.61 24.26 -4.82
C VAL A 798 17.45 23.32 -4.51
N ILE A 799 17.04 23.22 -3.24
CA ILE A 799 15.89 22.41 -2.80
C ILE A 799 14.59 22.83 -3.51
N LYS A 800 14.36 24.14 -3.71
CA LYS A 800 13.16 24.64 -4.41
C LYS A 800 13.11 24.25 -5.89
N THR A 801 14.28 24.08 -6.51
CA THR A 801 14.39 23.56 -7.89
C THR A 801 14.51 22.04 -7.94
N ASP A 802 14.51 21.37 -6.79
CA ASP A 802 14.51 19.93 -6.72
C ASP A 802 13.13 19.38 -7.11
N ILE A 803 13.15 18.19 -7.65
CA ILE A 803 11.96 17.46 -8.11
C ILE A 803 11.31 16.58 -7.03
N ALA A 804 12.00 16.30 -5.91
CA ALA A 804 11.44 15.54 -4.79
C ALA A 804 11.65 16.17 -3.39
N PRO A 805 11.47 17.49 -3.21
CA PRO A 805 11.78 18.17 -1.95
C PRO A 805 10.88 17.77 -0.77
N LEU A 806 9.61 17.41 -0.98
CA LEU A 806 8.69 17.06 0.10
C LEU A 806 9.02 15.69 0.71
N HIS A 807 9.37 14.71 -0.12
CA HIS A 807 9.89 13.40 0.28
C HIS A 807 11.10 13.56 1.20
N TRP A 808 12.11 14.33 0.77
CA TRP A 808 13.28 14.61 1.59
C TRP A 808 12.91 15.35 2.88
N MET A 809 12.06 16.38 2.82
CA MET A 809 11.67 17.17 4.00
C MET A 809 10.94 16.31 5.05
N GLN A 810 10.01 15.44 4.62
CA GLN A 810 9.32 14.49 5.50
C GLN A 810 10.33 13.55 6.18
N MET A 811 11.24 12.97 5.40
CA MET A 811 12.26 12.05 5.90
C MET A 811 13.32 12.71 6.79
N PHE A 812 13.68 13.96 6.51
CA PHE A 812 14.56 14.77 7.33
C PHE A 812 13.91 15.08 8.68
N LEU A 813 12.70 15.66 8.68
CA LEU A 813 12.02 16.07 9.91
C LEU A 813 11.75 14.87 10.83
N ARG A 814 11.31 13.74 10.25
CA ARG A 814 11.05 12.49 10.99
C ARG A 814 12.27 11.96 11.76
N ARG A 815 13.48 12.21 11.24
CA ARG A 815 14.76 11.78 11.86
C ARG A 815 15.33 12.84 12.80
N CYS A 816 15.31 14.10 12.36
CA CYS A 816 16.07 15.18 12.98
C CYS A 816 15.24 16.14 13.85
N ARG A 817 13.92 16.01 13.99
CA ARG A 817 13.08 16.95 14.78
C ARG A 817 13.65 17.28 16.16
N LYS A 818 14.15 16.28 16.90
CA LYS A 818 14.75 16.46 18.24
C LYS A 818 16.03 17.31 18.25
N PHE A 819 16.61 17.58 17.08
CA PHE A 819 17.81 18.39 16.89
C PHE A 819 17.52 19.72 16.15
N THR A 820 16.25 20.07 15.84
CA THR A 820 15.92 21.35 15.19
C THR A 820 15.55 22.43 16.21
N ASN A 821 16.17 23.60 16.07
CA ASN A 821 15.80 24.80 16.82
C ASN A 821 14.68 25.59 16.09
N SER A 822 14.25 26.73 16.66
CA SER A 822 13.27 27.64 16.06
C SER A 822 13.65 28.09 14.65
N ASP A 823 14.92 28.39 14.43
CA ASP A 823 15.39 29.10 13.23
C ASP A 823 15.42 28.15 12.03
N ILE A 824 15.91 26.92 12.26
CA ILE A 824 15.83 25.82 11.30
C ILE A 824 14.36 25.49 10.98
N LYS A 825 13.48 25.43 11.97
CA LYS A 825 12.04 25.19 11.74
C LYS A 825 11.43 26.29 10.85
N GLN A 826 11.69 27.56 11.15
CA GLN A 826 11.19 28.68 10.35
C GLN A 826 11.76 28.67 8.91
N LEU A 827 13.03 28.29 8.74
CA LEU A 827 13.62 28.14 7.41
C LEU A 827 13.01 26.96 6.63
N CYS A 828 12.75 25.82 7.27
CA CYS A 828 11.98 24.71 6.68
C CYS A 828 10.55 25.12 6.31
N ILE A 829 9.85 25.90 7.16
CA ILE A 829 8.52 26.45 6.85
C ILE A 829 8.59 27.35 5.61
N LYS A 830 9.62 28.21 5.50
CA LYS A 830 9.83 29.06 4.31
C LYS A 830 10.05 28.23 3.04
N ILE A 831 10.84 27.16 3.11
CA ILE A 831 11.03 26.24 1.98
C ILE A 831 9.69 25.58 1.60
N LEU A 832 8.94 25.05 2.57
CA LEU A 832 7.64 24.42 2.34
C LEU A 832 6.60 25.36 1.71
N LYS A 833 6.54 26.64 2.15
CA LYS A 833 5.64 27.67 1.60
C LYS A 833 5.90 27.94 0.10
N GLU A 834 7.07 27.59 -0.42
CA GLU A 834 7.46 27.78 -1.82
C GLU A 834 7.43 26.48 -2.67
N LEU A 835 6.97 25.35 -2.11
CA LEU A 835 6.82 24.10 -2.86
C LEU A 835 5.51 24.05 -3.67
N PRO A 836 5.46 23.27 -4.78
CA PRO A 836 4.21 23.01 -5.51
C PRO A 836 3.10 22.51 -4.59
N CYS A 837 1.87 22.99 -4.81
CA CYS A 837 0.66 22.65 -4.05
C CYS A 837 0.66 23.04 -2.55
N ALA A 838 1.67 23.76 -2.07
CA ALA A 838 1.69 24.27 -0.69
C ALA A 838 0.52 25.24 -0.42
N ASP A 839 0.12 26.04 -1.41
CA ASP A 839 -1.07 26.90 -1.38
C ASP A 839 -2.36 26.12 -1.11
N LYS A 840 -2.47 24.89 -1.62
CA LYS A 840 -3.65 24.01 -1.44
C LYS A 840 -3.60 23.17 -0.16
N TYR A 841 -2.41 22.70 0.25
CA TYR A 841 -2.28 21.63 1.26
C TYR A 841 -1.44 21.98 2.50
N LEU A 842 -0.70 23.09 2.51
CA LEU A 842 0.08 23.52 3.67
C LEU A 842 -0.76 24.41 4.60
N ILE A 843 -1.24 23.81 5.68
CA ILE A 843 -1.96 24.50 6.77
C ILE A 843 -0.96 24.70 7.90
N LEU A 844 -0.79 25.96 8.35
CA LEU A 844 0.12 26.35 9.43
C LEU A 844 -0.65 27.03 10.56
N GLU A 845 -0.15 26.87 11.78
CA GLU A 845 -0.72 27.45 13.00
C GLU A 845 -0.87 28.98 12.91
N GLU A 846 0.11 29.66 12.30
CA GLU A 846 0.12 31.12 12.05
C GLU A 846 -1.12 31.61 11.27
N ASN A 847 -1.60 30.82 10.30
CA ASN A 847 -2.72 31.21 9.42
C ASN A 847 -4.09 31.10 10.12
N MET A 848 -4.16 30.43 11.28
CA MET A 848 -5.44 30.09 11.93
C MET A 848 -6.03 31.25 12.73
N ASN A 849 -5.18 32.12 13.26
CA ASN A 849 -5.60 33.26 14.09
C ASN A 849 -6.42 34.30 13.32
N MET A 850 -6.45 34.24 11.98
CA MET A 850 -7.23 35.14 11.11
C MET A 850 -8.62 34.58 10.73
N VAL A 851 -8.93 33.30 11.02
CA VAL A 851 -10.14 32.62 10.50
C VAL A 851 -11.19 32.35 11.60
N ASN A 852 -10.92 32.72 12.85
CA ASN A 852 -11.80 32.42 13.98
C ASN A 852 -13.07 33.32 14.07
N ASP A 853 -13.18 34.38 13.26
CA ASP A 853 -14.24 35.38 13.37
C ASP A 853 -15.51 35.13 12.54
N ALA A 854 -15.54 34.10 11.67
CA ALA A 854 -16.70 33.82 10.81
C ALA A 854 -17.64 32.72 11.37
N ASP A 855 -17.28 31.43 11.21
CA ASP A 855 -18.31 30.39 11.11
C ASP A 855 -18.37 29.34 12.25
N THR A 856 -17.44 29.30 13.22
CA THR A 856 -17.35 28.17 14.18
C THR A 856 -17.44 28.49 15.67
N PHE A 857 -17.07 29.68 16.15
CA PHE A 857 -17.09 29.99 17.60
C PHE A 857 -18.25 30.91 18.05
N SER A 858 -18.86 31.66 17.14
CA SER A 858 -19.97 32.60 17.44
C SER A 858 -21.23 31.87 17.94
N ASN A 859 -21.62 30.78 17.31
CA ASN A 859 -22.87 30.06 17.62
C ASN A 859 -22.84 29.26 18.94
N ILE A 860 -21.67 28.83 19.41
CA ILE A 860 -21.55 28.03 20.65
C ILE A 860 -21.63 28.94 21.90
N ASN A 861 -20.92 30.08 21.88
CA ASN A 861 -20.93 31.02 23.00
C ASN A 861 -22.28 31.74 23.16
N HIS A 862 -23.07 31.89 22.08
CA HIS A 862 -24.38 32.54 22.18
C HIS A 862 -25.44 31.67 22.88
N HIS A 863 -25.34 30.34 22.78
CA HIS A 863 -26.26 29.41 23.47
C HIS A 863 -25.88 29.15 24.93
N ILE A 864 -24.59 29.12 25.28
CA ILE A 864 -24.15 28.90 26.67
C ILE A 864 -24.43 30.13 27.55
N ASN A 865 -24.31 31.35 27.00
CA ASN A 865 -24.57 32.60 27.74
C ASN A 865 -26.07 33.00 27.83
N GLN A 866 -27.02 32.15 27.38
CA GLN A 866 -28.46 32.42 27.49
C GLN A 866 -29.20 31.57 28.54
N GLN A 867 -28.51 30.77 29.35
CA GLN A 867 -29.11 30.01 30.46
C GLN A 867 -28.62 30.38 31.87
N SER A 868 -27.87 31.48 32.03
CA SER A 868 -27.49 32.03 33.35
C SER A 868 -28.37 33.22 33.73
N ASN A 869 -29.48 32.92 34.43
CA ASN A 869 -30.34 33.93 35.03
C ASN A 869 -29.62 34.57 36.25
N PRO A 870 -29.37 35.89 36.30
CA PRO A 870 -28.61 36.49 37.39
C PRO A 870 -29.51 36.65 38.62
N ASN A 871 -29.34 35.76 39.62
CA ASN A 871 -30.03 35.86 40.89
C ASN A 871 -29.05 36.29 42.01
N PRO A 872 -28.95 37.60 42.32
CA PRO A 872 -27.98 38.12 43.28
C PRO A 872 -28.53 38.02 44.69
N ASN A 873 -28.44 36.84 45.33
CA ASN A 873 -28.51 36.67 46.79
C ASN A 873 -28.23 35.21 47.20
N ASN A 874 -26.97 34.83 47.35
CA ASN A 874 -26.56 33.90 48.42
C ASN A 874 -25.06 33.96 48.69
N SER A 875 -24.67 34.74 49.68
CA SER A 875 -23.37 34.60 50.33
C SER A 875 -23.43 33.43 51.30
N ASN A 876 -22.70 32.33 51.02
CA ASN A 876 -21.94 31.60 52.04
C ASN A 876 -21.09 30.46 51.46
N ALA A 877 -19.84 30.42 51.94
CA ALA A 877 -18.88 29.32 52.03
C ALA A 877 -19.09 28.04 51.19
N ILE A 878 -18.14 27.77 50.30
CA ILE A 878 -17.22 26.62 50.42
C ILE A 878 -15.87 27.03 49.86
N SER A 879 -14.81 26.78 50.63
CA SER A 879 -13.42 27.03 50.25
C SER A 879 -12.84 25.84 49.48
N ALA A 880 -12.45 26.04 48.22
CA ALA A 880 -11.60 25.11 47.48
C ALA A 880 -10.45 25.89 46.80
N SER A 881 -9.23 25.42 47.05
CA SER A 881 -7.93 25.99 46.70
C SER A 881 -7.80 26.67 45.32
N ASN A 882 -7.25 27.89 45.34
CA ASN A 882 -6.72 28.57 44.15
C ASN A 882 -5.58 27.79 43.48
N SER A 883 -5.69 27.54 42.18
CA SER A 883 -4.56 27.27 41.28
C SER A 883 -4.57 28.23 40.07
N VAL A 884 -4.81 29.52 40.35
CA VAL A 884 -4.75 30.60 39.36
C VAL A 884 -3.28 30.86 38.99
N GLY A 885 -2.81 30.21 37.92
CA GLY A 885 -1.41 30.31 37.51
C GLY A 885 -1.01 29.52 36.26
N ASN A 886 -1.83 29.50 35.19
CA ASN A 886 -1.40 28.95 33.89
C ASN A 886 -2.22 29.37 32.64
N SER A 887 -2.95 30.48 32.67
CA SER A 887 -3.87 30.90 31.58
C SER A 887 -3.19 31.23 30.24
N ASN A 888 -1.87 31.46 30.23
CA ASN A 888 -1.16 31.82 29.00
C ASN A 888 -0.79 30.61 28.13
N ASN A 889 -0.67 29.41 28.73
CA ASN A 889 -0.31 28.19 28.00
C ASN A 889 -1.51 27.56 27.26
N SER A 890 -2.75 27.82 27.69
CA SER A 890 -3.96 27.23 27.09
C SER A 890 -4.34 27.85 25.75
N HIS A 891 -4.03 29.14 25.52
CA HIS A 891 -4.30 29.76 24.21
C HIS A 891 -3.43 29.19 23.11
N ASP A 892 -2.17 28.86 23.42
CA ASP A 892 -1.18 28.44 22.43
C ASP A 892 -1.44 27.01 21.91
N ILE A 893 -1.97 26.09 22.72
CA ILE A 893 -2.26 24.70 22.27
C ILE A 893 -3.46 24.64 21.30
N ASN A 894 -4.37 25.61 21.36
CA ASN A 894 -5.58 25.60 20.52
C ASN A 894 -5.29 25.77 19.02
N GLY A 895 -4.25 26.52 18.64
CA GLY A 895 -3.85 26.70 17.24
C GLY A 895 -3.50 25.36 16.58
N LEU A 896 -2.60 24.59 17.19
CA LEU A 896 -2.24 23.25 16.75
C LEU A 896 -3.44 22.28 16.70
N ARG A 897 -4.34 22.31 17.69
CA ARG A 897 -5.56 21.47 17.69
C ARG A 897 -6.48 21.78 16.51
N VAL A 898 -6.71 23.06 16.19
CA VAL A 898 -7.51 23.46 15.01
C VAL A 898 -6.81 23.05 13.71
N MET A 899 -5.47 23.13 13.65
CA MET A 899 -4.67 22.68 12.51
C MET A 899 -4.79 21.18 12.26
N ILE A 900 -4.61 20.36 13.31
CA ILE A 900 -4.78 18.90 13.25
C ILE A 900 -6.22 18.54 12.85
N ASN A 901 -7.23 19.22 13.38
CA ASN A 901 -8.62 18.98 13.01
C ASN A 901 -8.91 19.29 11.54
N ARG A 902 -8.36 20.38 10.96
CA ARG A 902 -8.49 20.66 9.52
C ARG A 902 -7.77 19.61 8.68
N TYR A 903 -6.60 19.14 9.10
CA TYR A 903 -5.91 18.04 8.42
C TYR A 903 -6.69 16.72 8.50
N GLY A 904 -7.22 16.35 9.66
CA GLY A 904 -8.08 15.17 9.83
C GLY A 904 -9.28 15.21 8.88
N LYS A 905 -9.98 16.35 8.81
CA LYS A 905 -11.08 16.57 7.86
C LYS A 905 -10.63 16.47 6.40
N LEU A 906 -9.60 17.22 6.00
CA LEU A 906 -9.13 17.26 4.60
C LEU A 906 -8.68 15.87 4.12
N ILE A 907 -8.00 15.13 5.00
CA ILE A 907 -7.59 13.75 4.73
C ILE A 907 -8.84 12.84 4.66
N ALA A 908 -9.79 12.94 5.60
CA ALA A 908 -11.06 12.19 5.57
C ALA A 908 -11.87 12.42 4.30
N GLU A 909 -11.93 13.66 3.81
CA GLU A 909 -12.61 14.01 2.56
C GLU A 909 -12.00 13.23 1.37
N THR A 910 -10.66 13.12 1.27
CA THR A 910 -10.01 12.30 0.22
C THR A 910 -10.21 10.78 0.35
N ILE A 911 -10.65 10.30 1.52
CA ILE A 911 -10.93 8.88 1.80
C ILE A 911 -12.39 8.53 1.47
N LYS A 912 -13.31 9.43 1.81
CA LYS A 912 -14.77 9.22 1.73
C LYS A 912 -15.35 9.69 0.41
N THR A 913 -14.99 10.89 -0.03
CA THR A 913 -15.59 11.46 -1.23
C THR A 913 -14.97 10.83 -2.47
N PHE A 914 -15.82 10.52 -3.44
CA PHE A 914 -15.38 10.10 -4.76
C PHE A 914 -14.80 11.34 -5.49
N CYS A 915 -13.57 11.71 -5.15
CA CYS A 915 -12.85 12.78 -5.82
C CYS A 915 -12.38 12.29 -7.18
N VAL A 916 -12.96 12.82 -8.25
CA VAL A 916 -12.38 12.70 -9.58
C VAL A 916 -11.09 13.53 -9.60
N PRO A 917 -9.91 12.92 -9.81
CA PRO A 917 -8.64 13.62 -9.71
C PRO A 917 -8.50 14.70 -10.79
N ASP A 918 -7.91 15.83 -10.38
CA ASP A 918 -7.37 16.83 -11.28
C ASP A 918 -6.27 16.19 -12.16
N PRO A 919 -6.30 16.36 -13.51
CA PRO A 919 -5.25 15.84 -14.40
C PRO A 919 -3.82 16.25 -13.99
N ASP A 920 -3.65 17.40 -13.34
CA ASP A 920 -2.35 17.87 -12.84
C ASP A 920 -1.79 17.04 -11.68
N VAL A 921 -2.55 16.08 -11.13
CA VAL A 921 -2.06 15.14 -10.11
C VAL A 921 -0.84 14.33 -10.59
N ILE A 922 -0.64 14.15 -11.91
CA ILE A 922 0.55 13.49 -12.43
C ILE A 922 1.82 14.36 -12.38
N ASN A 923 1.66 15.68 -12.22
CA ASN A 923 2.76 16.63 -12.05
C ASN A 923 3.16 16.77 -10.56
N HIS A 924 2.37 16.22 -9.65
CA HIS A 924 2.67 16.21 -8.22
C HIS A 924 3.81 15.25 -7.86
N GLU A 925 4.52 15.56 -6.78
CA GLU A 925 5.58 14.72 -6.23
C GLU A 925 5.05 13.35 -5.71
N TYR A 926 3.87 13.37 -5.10
CA TYR A 926 3.06 12.19 -4.80
C TYR A 926 1.86 12.16 -5.75
N GLN A 927 1.75 11.09 -6.55
CA GLN A 927 0.59 10.90 -7.45
C GLN A 927 -0.72 10.55 -6.72
N SER A 928 -0.62 10.14 -5.45
CA SER A 928 -1.75 9.98 -4.54
C SER A 928 -2.00 11.29 -3.81
N ILE A 929 -3.16 11.91 -4.04
CA ILE A 929 -3.56 13.17 -3.36
C ILE A 929 -3.55 12.97 -1.84
N PHE A 930 -4.04 11.82 -1.39
CA PHE A 930 -4.02 11.41 0.01
C PHE A 930 -2.59 11.41 0.61
N GLU A 931 -1.61 10.74 -0.02
CA GLU A 931 -0.23 10.70 0.49
C GLU A 931 0.48 12.07 0.39
N HIS A 932 0.11 12.90 -0.60
CA HIS A 932 0.61 14.26 -0.73
C HIS A 932 0.18 15.15 0.45
N ILE A 933 -1.13 15.15 0.75
CA ILE A 933 -1.70 15.90 1.89
C ILE A 933 -1.13 15.37 3.21
N LEU A 934 -1.05 14.04 3.36
CA LEU A 934 -0.48 13.39 4.55
C LEU A 934 0.98 13.82 4.78
N SER A 935 1.75 14.02 3.71
CA SER A 935 3.15 14.43 3.78
C SER A 935 3.32 15.91 4.14
N PHE A 936 2.48 16.80 3.60
CA PHE A 936 2.41 18.20 4.06
C PHE A 936 1.95 18.30 5.52
N ALA A 937 0.93 17.53 5.92
CA ALA A 937 0.42 17.48 7.28
C ALA A 937 1.49 17.03 8.28
N ALA A 938 2.22 15.96 7.95
CA ALA A 938 3.32 15.46 8.78
C ALA A 938 4.43 16.51 8.95
N CYS A 939 4.82 17.18 7.87
CA CYS A 939 5.82 18.25 7.93
C CYS A 939 5.34 19.43 8.79
N SER A 940 4.11 19.91 8.59
CA SER A 940 3.53 21.02 9.35
C SER A 940 3.45 20.72 10.86
N VAL A 941 2.93 19.56 11.24
CA VAL A 941 2.84 19.12 12.65
C VAL A 941 4.23 19.00 13.29
N MET A 942 5.21 18.40 12.59
CA MET A 942 6.58 18.29 13.10
C MET A 942 7.29 19.65 13.24
N LEU A 943 6.99 20.61 12.35
CA LEU A 943 7.57 21.96 12.39
C LEU A 943 6.98 22.88 13.46
N SER A 944 5.87 22.50 14.08
CA SER A 944 5.32 23.25 15.23
C SER A 944 6.34 23.42 16.37
N ASN A 945 6.21 24.51 17.12
CA ASN A 945 7.10 24.83 18.24
C ASN A 945 6.76 24.06 19.53
N LYS A 946 5.70 23.25 19.52
CA LYS A 946 5.24 22.49 20.69
C LYS A 946 6.18 21.32 21.02
N SER A 947 6.13 20.84 22.27
CA SER A 947 6.82 19.62 22.70
C SER A 947 6.21 18.38 22.03
N ASN A 948 6.92 17.24 22.07
CA ASN A 948 6.38 15.99 21.54
C ASN A 948 5.07 15.58 22.24
N ASP A 949 5.00 15.77 23.56
CA ASP A 949 3.81 15.45 24.37
C ASP A 949 2.63 16.39 24.07
N GLN A 950 2.88 17.68 23.85
CA GLN A 950 1.84 18.63 23.46
C GLN A 950 1.27 18.32 22.06
N ILE A 951 2.10 17.82 21.14
CA ILE A 951 1.64 17.36 19.82
C ILE A 951 0.82 16.08 19.97
N ALA A 952 1.30 15.10 20.75
CA ALA A 952 0.57 13.89 21.06
C ALA A 952 -0.81 14.17 21.70
N GLU A 953 -0.86 15.08 22.68
CA GLU A 953 -2.10 15.55 23.30
C GLU A 953 -3.03 16.24 22.30
N SER A 954 -2.48 17.03 21.37
CA SER A 954 -3.28 17.71 20.34
C SER A 954 -3.82 16.75 19.28
N LEU A 955 -3.12 15.64 19.00
CA LEU A 955 -3.59 14.56 18.13
C LEU A 955 -4.69 13.73 18.81
N THR A 956 -4.56 13.40 20.10
CA THR A 956 -5.59 12.64 20.83
C THR A 956 -6.81 13.48 21.21
N TYR A 957 -6.67 14.81 21.30
CA TYR A 957 -7.78 15.72 21.61
C TYR A 957 -8.99 15.55 20.69
N THR A 958 -8.78 15.29 19.39
CA THR A 958 -9.85 15.05 18.40
C THR A 958 -10.67 13.79 18.72
N ILE A 959 -10.02 12.78 19.29
CA ILE A 959 -10.64 11.50 19.69
C ILE A 959 -11.44 11.67 20.97
N VAL A 960 -10.95 12.48 21.93
CA VAL A 960 -11.63 12.72 23.21
C VAL A 960 -12.77 13.73 23.09
N ASN A 961 -12.57 14.84 22.36
CA ASN A 961 -13.51 15.95 22.37
C ASN A 961 -14.72 15.72 21.46
N ILE A 962 -15.87 15.43 22.08
CA ILE A 962 -17.17 15.26 21.39
C ILE A 962 -17.81 16.62 21.06
N CYS A 963 -17.41 17.70 21.75
CA CYS A 963 -18.07 19.01 21.68
C CYS A 963 -17.68 19.84 20.45
N VAL A 964 -16.63 19.46 19.71
CA VAL A 964 -16.32 20.06 18.41
C VAL A 964 -17.12 19.31 17.33
N PRO A 965 -17.98 19.99 16.55
CA PRO A 965 -18.71 19.35 15.46
C PRO A 965 -17.71 18.96 14.35
N HIS A 966 -17.37 17.67 14.31
CA HIS A 966 -16.58 17.10 13.24
C HIS A 966 -17.48 16.71 12.08
N TYR A 967 -17.17 17.22 10.89
CA TYR A 967 -17.64 16.59 9.66
C TYR A 967 -16.98 15.21 9.60
N ASP A 968 -17.78 14.17 9.75
CA ASP A 968 -17.35 12.77 9.66
C ASP A 968 -16.21 12.42 10.64
N ARG A 969 -16.57 12.35 11.93
CA ARG A 969 -15.63 12.24 13.05
C ARG A 969 -14.73 11.01 12.97
N ASP A 970 -15.29 9.85 12.64
CA ASP A 970 -14.59 8.57 12.76
C ASP A 970 -13.44 8.49 11.74
N ASP A 971 -13.71 8.80 10.47
CA ASP A 971 -12.68 8.88 9.43
C ASP A 971 -11.68 10.02 9.69
N SER A 972 -12.12 11.16 10.24
CA SER A 972 -11.21 12.23 10.66
C SER A 972 -10.25 11.78 11.76
N CYS A 973 -10.73 11.00 12.74
CA CYS A 973 -9.90 10.43 13.81
C CYS A 973 -8.94 9.34 13.25
N LEU A 974 -9.42 8.48 12.35
CA LEU A 974 -8.58 7.46 11.70
C LEU A 974 -7.51 8.09 10.80
N ALA A 975 -7.84 9.16 10.09
CA ALA A 975 -6.88 9.99 9.34
C ALA A 975 -5.80 10.59 10.25
N ILE A 976 -6.17 11.04 11.45
CA ILE A 976 -5.21 11.53 12.47
C ILE A 976 -4.35 10.38 13.02
N GLY A 977 -4.92 9.19 13.25
CA GLY A 977 -4.16 7.99 13.62
C GLY A 977 -3.14 7.58 12.56
N ARG A 978 -3.49 7.70 11.27
CA ARG A 978 -2.58 7.49 10.12
C ARG A 978 -1.55 8.62 9.98
N LEU A 979 -1.90 9.87 10.28
CA LEU A 979 -0.95 10.99 10.35
C LEU A 979 0.09 10.75 11.45
N ALA A 980 -0.33 10.29 12.62
CA ALA A 980 0.56 10.00 13.75
C ALA A 980 1.64 8.94 13.43
N THR A 981 1.45 8.08 12.42
CA THR A 981 2.47 7.11 12.00
C THR A 981 3.58 7.70 11.12
N ARG A 982 3.32 8.86 10.48
CA ARG A 982 4.28 9.60 9.64
C ARG A 982 5.18 10.56 10.42
N LEU A 983 4.88 10.81 11.70
CA LEU A 983 5.67 11.68 12.57
C LEU A 983 6.96 10.99 13.05
N ASN A 984 7.82 11.74 13.76
CA ASN A 984 9.01 11.18 14.39
C ASN A 984 8.66 10.25 15.57
N TYR A 985 9.54 9.28 15.80
CA TYR A 985 9.39 8.21 16.79
C TYR A 985 8.86 8.68 18.14
N GLU A 986 9.43 9.76 18.68
CA GLU A 986 9.08 10.26 20.00
C GLU A 986 7.65 10.83 20.08
N ILE A 987 7.14 11.47 19.01
CA ILE A 987 5.74 11.92 18.97
C ILE A 987 4.81 10.72 18.82
N SER A 988 5.14 9.78 17.93
CA SER A 988 4.34 8.59 17.70
C SER A 988 4.23 7.72 18.96
N TYR A 989 5.32 7.58 19.74
CA TYR A 989 5.28 6.89 21.03
C TYR A 989 4.43 7.63 22.06
N ALA A 990 4.63 8.95 22.22
CA ALA A 990 3.83 9.77 23.12
C ALA A 990 2.34 9.74 22.75
N TYR A 991 2.00 9.72 21.46
CA TYR A 991 0.62 9.55 20.97
C TYR A 991 0.04 8.22 21.43
N PHE A 992 0.75 7.10 21.27
CA PHE A 992 0.28 5.80 21.76
C PHE A 992 0.09 5.77 23.29
N LEU A 993 1.03 6.32 24.06
CA LEU A 993 0.87 6.43 25.52
C LEU A 993 -0.35 7.28 25.89
N LYS A 994 -0.61 8.38 25.16
CA LYS A 994 -1.81 9.20 25.36
C LYS A 994 -3.09 8.48 24.95
N MET A 995 -3.06 7.62 23.93
CA MET A 995 -4.20 6.76 23.56
C MET A 995 -4.55 5.77 24.68
N MET A 996 -3.55 5.25 25.40
CA MET A 996 -3.74 4.38 26.57
C MET A 996 -4.19 5.14 27.84
N ASP A 997 -4.16 6.47 27.84
CA ASP A 997 -4.74 7.32 28.90
C ASP A 997 -6.22 7.69 28.59
N ILE A 998 -6.76 7.38 27.40
CA ILE A 998 -8.15 7.67 27.02
C ILE A 998 -9.05 6.51 27.49
N PRO A 999 -10.20 6.79 28.14
CA PRO A 999 -11.20 5.75 28.46
C PRO A 999 -11.64 4.98 27.22
N PHE A 1000 -11.85 3.67 27.35
CA PHE A 1000 -12.19 2.79 26.24
C PHE A 1000 -13.38 3.30 25.42
N CYS A 1001 -13.18 3.43 24.11
CA CYS A 1001 -14.25 3.62 23.13
C CYS A 1001 -13.83 3.08 21.75
N GLU A 1002 -14.79 2.68 20.92
CA GLU A 1002 -14.50 2.04 19.62
C GLU A 1002 -13.70 2.95 18.66
N ILE A 1003 -13.88 4.28 18.73
CA ILE A 1003 -13.07 5.23 17.95
C ILE A 1003 -11.61 5.20 18.44
N SER A 1004 -11.36 5.23 19.75
CA SER A 1004 -9.98 5.21 20.29
C SER A 1004 -9.27 3.90 19.96
N LYS A 1005 -9.97 2.77 20.13
CA LYS A 1005 -9.52 1.43 19.75
C LYS A 1005 -9.18 1.38 18.26
N SER A 1006 -10.08 1.82 17.39
CA SER A 1006 -9.87 1.80 15.93
C SER A 1006 -8.71 2.71 15.51
N CYS A 1007 -8.55 3.89 16.12
CA CYS A 1007 -7.43 4.80 15.86
C CYS A 1007 -6.08 4.24 16.34
N ALA A 1008 -6.05 3.55 17.47
CA ALA A 1008 -4.86 2.90 17.97
C ALA A 1008 -4.49 1.65 17.15
N GLN A 1009 -5.47 0.83 16.74
CA GLN A 1009 -5.23 -0.31 15.85
C GLN A 1009 -4.73 0.16 14.46
N MET A 1010 -5.34 1.21 13.89
CA MET A 1010 -4.87 1.90 12.66
C MET A 1010 -3.41 2.35 12.79
N PHE A 1011 -3.09 3.00 13.91
CA PHE A 1011 -1.75 3.45 14.23
C PHE A 1011 -0.77 2.27 14.38
N LEU A 1012 -1.12 1.23 15.14
CA LEU A 1012 -0.27 0.08 15.42
C LEU A 1012 0.00 -0.81 14.20
N MET A 1013 -0.91 -0.85 13.22
CA MET A 1013 -0.62 -1.51 11.94
C MET A 1013 0.33 -0.69 11.06
N CYS A 1014 0.28 0.65 11.15
CA CYS A 1014 0.96 1.56 10.24
C CYS A 1014 2.26 2.19 10.78
N CYS A 1015 2.54 2.07 12.08
CA CYS A 1015 3.73 2.65 12.72
C CYS A 1015 5.01 1.88 12.36
N THR A 1016 6.19 2.45 12.63
CA THR A 1016 7.46 1.75 12.40
C THR A 1016 7.54 0.47 13.22
N ILE A 1017 8.18 -0.58 12.69
CA ILE A 1017 8.37 -1.80 13.48
C ILE A 1017 9.21 -1.55 14.74
N ASP A 1018 10.20 -0.66 14.70
CA ASP A 1018 11.00 -0.32 15.88
C ASP A 1018 10.16 0.29 17.01
N LEU A 1019 9.19 1.16 16.66
CA LEU A 1019 8.23 1.70 17.63
C LEU A 1019 7.25 0.63 18.12
N TYR A 1020 6.80 -0.25 17.24
CA TYR A 1020 5.92 -1.36 17.61
C TYR A 1020 6.62 -2.33 18.58
N ARG A 1021 7.91 -2.64 18.34
CA ARG A 1021 8.76 -3.44 19.24
C ARG A 1021 8.94 -2.77 20.60
N GLU A 1022 9.13 -1.45 20.65
CA GLU A 1022 9.23 -0.73 21.93
C GLU A 1022 7.92 -0.78 22.73
N ILE A 1023 6.77 -0.60 22.07
CA ILE A 1023 5.44 -0.73 22.71
C ILE A 1023 5.24 -2.15 23.26
N CYS A 1024 5.65 -3.17 22.49
CA CYS A 1024 5.62 -4.57 22.91
C CYS A 1024 6.55 -4.85 24.10
N ASN A 1025 7.79 -4.35 24.09
CA ASN A 1025 8.76 -4.55 25.17
C ASN A 1025 8.36 -3.83 26.47
N ASN A 1026 7.75 -2.65 26.37
CA ASN A 1026 7.31 -1.87 27.53
C ASN A 1026 5.86 -2.15 27.97
N CYS A 1027 5.18 -3.17 27.41
CA CYS A 1027 3.75 -3.39 27.63
C CYS A 1027 3.33 -3.41 29.11
N ALA A 1028 4.07 -4.10 29.99
CA ALA A 1028 3.77 -4.13 31.43
C ALA A 1028 3.81 -2.73 32.09
N GLN A 1029 4.72 -1.84 31.66
CA GLN A 1029 4.81 -0.47 32.16
C GLN A 1029 3.68 0.43 31.63
N ILE A 1030 3.17 0.13 30.43
CA ILE A 1030 2.05 0.83 29.80
C ILE A 1030 0.72 0.43 30.47
N ILE A 1031 0.55 -0.87 30.75
CA ILE A 1031 -0.64 -1.46 31.37
C ILE A 1031 -0.71 -1.16 32.88
N ARG A 1032 0.43 -1.11 33.59
CA ARG A 1032 0.53 -0.78 35.03
C ARG A 1032 -0.22 -1.73 35.98
N SER A 1033 -0.58 -2.93 35.51
CA SER A 1033 -1.51 -3.84 36.22
C SER A 1033 -2.88 -3.21 36.54
N GLU A 1034 -3.35 -2.30 35.68
CA GLU A 1034 -4.72 -1.79 35.68
C GLU A 1034 -5.57 -2.65 34.72
N ASP A 1035 -6.65 -3.27 35.21
CA ASP A 1035 -7.46 -4.23 34.42
C ASP A 1035 -8.07 -3.60 33.16
N ASP A 1036 -8.60 -2.37 33.25
CA ASP A 1036 -9.14 -1.62 32.10
C ASP A 1036 -8.07 -1.37 31.03
N ARG A 1037 -6.84 -1.05 31.44
CA ARG A 1037 -5.70 -0.86 30.51
C ARG A 1037 -5.27 -2.17 29.88
N LEU A 1038 -5.33 -3.28 30.62
CA LEU A 1038 -4.95 -4.60 30.13
C LEU A 1038 -5.87 -5.03 28.99
N ASP A 1039 -7.19 -4.95 29.18
CA ASP A 1039 -8.15 -5.26 28.12
C ASP A 1039 -8.02 -4.31 26.92
N HIS A 1040 -7.95 -2.99 27.18
CA HIS A 1040 -7.81 -1.98 26.11
C HIS A 1040 -6.53 -2.22 25.28
N PHE A 1041 -5.41 -2.50 25.94
CA PHE A 1041 -4.13 -2.79 25.28
C PHE A 1041 -4.20 -4.06 24.42
N ILE A 1042 -4.76 -5.15 24.95
CA ILE A 1042 -4.94 -6.40 24.19
C ILE A 1042 -5.82 -6.17 22.97
N GLN A 1043 -6.97 -5.50 23.13
CA GLN A 1043 -7.86 -5.17 22.00
C GLN A 1043 -7.17 -4.29 20.95
N MET A 1044 -6.30 -3.36 21.34
CA MET A 1044 -5.53 -2.52 20.41
C MET A 1044 -4.44 -3.28 19.66
N ILE A 1045 -3.64 -4.08 20.37
CA ILE A 1045 -2.37 -4.60 19.83
C ILE A 1045 -2.51 -5.91 19.05
N MET A 1046 -3.49 -6.73 19.41
CA MET A 1046 -3.65 -8.06 18.82
C MET A 1046 -3.85 -8.03 17.29
N PRO A 1047 -4.61 -7.10 16.68
CA PRO A 1047 -4.65 -6.92 15.21
C PRO A 1047 -3.30 -6.77 14.50
N SER A 1048 -2.24 -6.40 15.22
CA SER A 1048 -0.90 -6.16 14.68
C SER A 1048 0.16 -7.18 15.16
N PHE A 1049 -0.20 -8.20 15.97
CA PHE A 1049 0.81 -9.07 16.59
C PHE A 1049 1.70 -9.79 15.56
N THR A 1050 1.16 -10.12 14.38
CA THR A 1050 1.87 -10.76 13.25
C THR A 1050 3.10 -9.99 12.78
N ARG A 1051 3.16 -8.68 13.04
CA ARG A 1051 4.32 -7.83 12.72
C ARG A 1051 5.60 -8.25 13.46
N LEU A 1052 5.50 -8.92 14.61
CA LEU A 1052 6.66 -9.45 15.36
C LEU A 1052 7.25 -10.74 14.75
N HIS A 1053 6.66 -11.30 13.70
CA HIS A 1053 7.12 -12.55 13.11
C HIS A 1053 8.61 -12.46 12.72
N GLY A 1054 9.40 -13.39 13.24
CA GLY A 1054 10.87 -13.43 13.16
C GLY A 1054 11.60 -13.01 14.44
N ASP A 1055 11.01 -12.17 15.30
CA ASP A 1055 11.61 -11.70 16.56
C ASP A 1055 10.99 -12.41 17.78
N GLU A 1056 11.48 -13.63 18.04
CA GLU A 1056 11.07 -14.42 19.21
C GLU A 1056 11.31 -13.65 20.52
N ALA A 1057 12.39 -12.86 20.63
CA ALA A 1057 12.78 -12.21 21.88
C ALA A 1057 11.83 -11.06 22.30
N THR A 1058 11.47 -10.18 21.36
CA THR A 1058 10.44 -9.15 21.60
C THR A 1058 9.08 -9.79 21.85
N THR A 1059 8.74 -10.87 21.11
CA THR A 1059 7.44 -11.55 21.28
C THR A 1059 7.33 -12.21 22.66
N ILE A 1060 8.38 -12.88 23.15
CA ILE A 1060 8.39 -13.46 24.50
C ILE A 1060 8.26 -12.36 25.55
N THR A 1061 9.01 -11.26 25.42
CA THR A 1061 8.93 -10.10 26.35
C THR A 1061 7.51 -9.54 26.42
N PHE A 1062 6.87 -9.35 25.25
CA PHE A 1062 5.48 -8.91 25.12
C PHE A 1062 4.49 -9.85 25.82
N LEU A 1063 4.59 -11.17 25.59
CA LEU A 1063 3.71 -12.15 26.23
C LEU A 1063 3.94 -12.25 27.74
N CYS A 1064 5.20 -12.20 28.19
CA CYS A 1064 5.53 -12.12 29.60
C CYS A 1064 4.94 -10.86 30.25
N GLY A 1065 5.04 -9.69 29.62
CA GLY A 1065 4.53 -8.44 30.19
C GLY A 1065 2.99 -8.37 30.25
N ILE A 1066 2.28 -9.02 29.31
CA ILE A 1066 0.83 -9.25 29.41
C ILE A 1066 0.52 -10.15 30.62
N LEU A 1067 1.18 -11.31 30.73
CA LEU A 1067 0.97 -12.26 31.83
C LEU A 1067 1.30 -11.67 33.21
N GLU A 1068 2.38 -10.89 33.31
CA GLU A 1068 2.79 -10.23 34.55
C GLU A 1068 1.91 -9.02 34.90
N SER A 1069 1.08 -8.51 33.98
CA SER A 1069 0.13 -7.44 34.28
C SER A 1069 -1.12 -7.92 35.02
N VAL A 1070 -1.45 -9.21 34.95
CA VAL A 1070 -2.56 -9.81 35.71
C VAL A 1070 -2.28 -9.81 37.21
N THR A 1071 -3.32 -9.56 38.00
CA THR A 1071 -3.28 -9.58 39.48
C THR A 1071 -4.33 -10.56 40.03
N ASP A 1072 -4.23 -10.88 41.33
CA ASP A 1072 -5.24 -11.70 42.02
C ASP A 1072 -6.66 -11.09 41.99
N LYS A 1073 -6.78 -9.80 41.69
CA LYS A 1073 -8.06 -9.07 41.61
C LYS A 1073 -8.65 -9.00 40.20
N THR A 1074 -7.87 -9.33 39.17
CA THR A 1074 -8.29 -9.26 37.78
C THR A 1074 -9.52 -10.15 37.56
N PRO A 1075 -10.60 -9.67 36.91
CA PRO A 1075 -11.77 -10.48 36.63
C PRO A 1075 -11.42 -11.74 35.83
N ASP A 1076 -12.06 -12.88 36.16
CA ASP A 1076 -11.77 -14.16 35.50
C ASP A 1076 -12.03 -14.11 33.98
N GLU A 1077 -13.05 -13.35 33.53
CA GLU A 1077 -13.29 -13.08 32.11
C GLU A 1077 -12.08 -12.43 31.40
N LEU A 1078 -11.36 -11.53 32.08
CA LEU A 1078 -10.17 -10.88 31.54
C LEU A 1078 -8.94 -11.79 31.63
N LYS A 1079 -8.84 -12.62 32.67
CA LYS A 1079 -7.83 -13.70 32.71
C LYS A 1079 -8.01 -14.65 31.52
N GLU A 1080 -9.24 -15.05 31.20
CA GLU A 1080 -9.55 -15.87 30.02
C GLU A 1080 -9.11 -15.20 28.71
N VAL A 1081 -9.40 -13.91 28.52
CA VAL A 1081 -8.92 -13.12 27.35
C VAL A 1081 -7.40 -13.11 27.26
N VAL A 1082 -6.69 -12.96 28.38
CA VAL A 1082 -5.22 -13.00 28.43
C VAL A 1082 -4.71 -14.39 28.00
N VAL A 1083 -5.28 -15.48 28.55
CA VAL A 1083 -4.90 -16.85 28.19
C VAL A 1083 -5.10 -17.10 26.69
N ASP A 1084 -6.26 -16.69 26.16
CA ASP A 1084 -6.63 -16.84 24.76
C ASP A 1084 -5.70 -16.05 23.83
N ALA A 1085 -5.41 -14.79 24.15
CA ALA A 1085 -4.50 -13.94 23.39
C ALA A 1085 -3.07 -14.48 23.41
N VAL A 1086 -2.55 -14.85 24.58
CA VAL A 1086 -1.20 -15.43 24.73
C VAL A 1086 -1.09 -16.76 23.99
N GLY A 1087 -2.10 -17.63 24.09
CA GLY A 1087 -2.17 -18.89 23.35
C GLY A 1087 -2.16 -18.69 21.83
N LEU A 1088 -2.94 -17.72 21.32
CA LEU A 1088 -2.98 -17.41 19.88
C LEU A 1088 -1.61 -16.97 19.37
N VAL A 1089 -0.95 -16.02 20.04
CA VAL A 1089 0.37 -15.53 19.62
C VAL A 1089 1.42 -16.62 19.75
N TYR A 1090 1.43 -17.39 20.84
CA TYR A 1090 2.40 -18.47 21.07
C TYR A 1090 2.38 -19.50 19.93
N ILE A 1091 1.18 -19.94 19.53
CA ILE A 1091 1.02 -20.91 18.43
C ILE A 1091 1.40 -20.25 17.09
N LYS A 1092 0.87 -19.06 16.77
CA LYS A 1092 1.12 -18.39 15.47
C LYS A 1092 2.56 -17.89 15.29
N MET A 1093 3.31 -17.72 16.37
CA MET A 1093 4.73 -17.34 16.35
C MET A 1093 5.69 -18.52 16.60
N ASN A 1094 5.17 -19.76 16.64
CA ASN A 1094 5.96 -20.99 16.82
C ASN A 1094 6.88 -20.97 18.05
N LEU A 1095 6.46 -20.33 19.14
CA LEU A 1095 7.30 -20.02 20.31
C LEU A 1095 7.55 -21.21 21.25
N PHE A 1096 7.46 -22.45 20.76
CA PHE A 1096 7.42 -23.68 21.56
C PHE A 1096 8.58 -23.85 22.57
N LYS A 1097 9.76 -23.31 22.23
CA LYS A 1097 10.95 -23.32 23.10
C LYS A 1097 10.82 -22.45 24.34
N SER A 1098 9.92 -21.46 24.34
CA SER A 1098 9.75 -20.46 25.41
C SER A 1098 8.73 -20.84 26.49
N ARG A 1099 8.08 -22.03 26.37
CA ARG A 1099 7.02 -22.51 27.28
C ARG A 1099 7.34 -22.30 28.76
N SER A 1100 8.55 -22.68 29.20
CA SER A 1100 8.98 -22.55 30.60
C SER A 1100 9.03 -21.10 31.08
N THR A 1101 9.47 -20.18 30.24
CA THR A 1101 9.52 -18.73 30.54
C THR A 1101 8.10 -18.16 30.70
N LEU A 1102 7.17 -18.52 29.81
CA LEU A 1102 5.78 -18.08 29.86
C LEU A 1102 5.04 -18.64 31.09
N ILE A 1103 5.25 -19.91 31.45
CA ILE A 1103 4.72 -20.52 32.69
C ILE A 1103 5.34 -19.91 33.96
N GLY A 1104 6.57 -19.38 33.86
CA GLY A 1104 7.21 -18.59 34.91
C GLY A 1104 6.57 -17.21 35.09
N ALA A 1105 6.26 -16.53 33.98
CA ALA A 1105 5.60 -15.23 33.98
C ALA A 1105 4.16 -15.30 34.54
N SER A 1106 3.42 -16.39 34.29
CA SER A 1106 2.06 -16.58 34.81
C SER A 1106 1.96 -16.85 36.33
N ARG A 1107 3.05 -16.70 37.09
CA ARG A 1107 3.09 -16.92 38.56
C ARG A 1107 2.08 -16.13 39.40
N LYS A 1108 1.53 -15.02 38.87
CA LYS A 1108 0.50 -14.19 39.52
C LYS A 1108 -0.94 -14.67 39.27
N PHE A 1109 -1.14 -15.64 38.38
CA PHE A 1109 -2.44 -16.28 38.23
C PHE A 1109 -2.64 -17.31 39.34
N ASP A 1110 -3.89 -17.53 39.73
CA ASP A 1110 -4.27 -18.66 40.57
C ASP A 1110 -3.92 -20.02 39.90
N PRO A 1111 -3.83 -21.11 40.68
CA PRO A 1111 -3.38 -22.40 40.16
C PRO A 1111 -4.21 -22.93 38.97
N PHE A 1112 -5.51 -22.62 38.91
CA PHE A 1112 -6.41 -23.08 37.86
C PHE A 1112 -6.05 -22.42 36.52
N PHE A 1113 -5.94 -21.09 36.46
CA PHE A 1113 -5.50 -20.43 35.23
C PHE A 1113 -4.06 -20.77 34.84
N ARG A 1114 -3.17 -21.03 35.82
CA ARG A 1114 -1.79 -21.49 35.51
C ARG A 1114 -1.76 -22.86 34.85
N GLU A 1115 -2.65 -23.77 35.24
CA GLU A 1115 -2.84 -25.08 34.62
C GLU A 1115 -3.38 -24.94 33.17
N ILE A 1116 -4.37 -24.08 32.95
CA ILE A 1116 -4.89 -23.78 31.61
C ILE A 1116 -3.79 -23.18 30.72
N ILE A 1117 -3.00 -22.24 31.21
CA ILE A 1117 -1.85 -21.69 30.46
C ILE A 1117 -0.83 -22.79 30.15
N ALA A 1118 -0.45 -23.60 31.15
CA ALA A 1118 0.54 -24.66 30.97
C ALA A 1118 0.11 -25.71 29.93
N SER A 1119 -1.18 -26.06 29.88
CA SER A 1119 -1.76 -26.99 28.90
C SER A 1119 -1.97 -26.36 27.52
N THR A 1120 -2.38 -25.09 27.44
CA THR A 1120 -2.44 -24.30 26.18
C THR A 1120 -1.08 -24.30 25.48
N LEU A 1121 -0.02 -24.04 26.24
CA LEU A 1121 1.35 -23.98 25.73
C LEU A 1121 1.95 -25.37 25.46
N GLU A 1122 1.29 -26.46 25.84
CA GLU A 1122 1.77 -27.83 25.62
C GLU A 1122 1.55 -28.35 24.20
N VAL A 1123 0.64 -27.73 23.44
CA VAL A 1123 0.19 -28.23 22.12
C VAL A 1123 1.16 -27.89 20.97
N GLY A 1124 2.47 -27.95 21.26
CA GLY A 1124 3.53 -28.00 20.25
C GLY A 1124 3.60 -29.38 19.59
N VAL A 1125 2.52 -29.76 18.88
CA VAL A 1125 2.44 -31.02 18.12
C VAL A 1125 3.14 -30.82 16.76
N PRO A 1126 3.92 -31.79 16.25
CA PRO A 1126 4.68 -31.61 15.01
C PRO A 1126 3.80 -31.31 13.80
N ASN A 1127 4.32 -30.49 12.87
CA ASN A 1127 3.69 -30.11 11.60
C ASN A 1127 3.24 -31.30 10.72
N ASP A 1128 3.70 -32.52 11.01
CA ASP A 1128 3.37 -33.75 10.30
C ASP A 1128 1.96 -34.31 10.63
N ILE A 1129 1.34 -33.91 11.75
CA ILE A 1129 0.01 -34.40 12.14
C ILE A 1129 -1.07 -33.38 11.77
N SER A 1130 -1.46 -33.36 10.49
CA SER A 1130 -2.68 -32.64 10.10
C SER A 1130 -3.89 -33.33 10.76
N PHE A 1131 -4.50 -32.67 11.75
CA PHE A 1131 -5.76 -33.11 12.37
C PHE A 1131 -6.88 -33.34 11.33
N ALA A 1132 -6.85 -32.63 10.19
CA ALA A 1132 -7.66 -32.90 9.01
C ALA A 1132 -7.67 -34.37 8.56
N ASN A 1133 -6.51 -35.05 8.55
CA ASN A 1133 -6.39 -36.47 8.19
C ASN A 1133 -6.93 -37.40 9.28
N VAL A 1134 -6.98 -36.95 10.53
CA VAL A 1134 -7.62 -37.66 11.65
C VAL A 1134 -9.14 -37.54 11.51
N ALA A 1135 -9.66 -36.33 11.31
CA ALA A 1135 -11.07 -36.03 11.11
C ALA A 1135 -11.68 -36.71 9.88
N ARG A 1136 -11.00 -36.66 8.72
CA ARG A 1136 -11.45 -37.38 7.49
C ARG A 1136 -11.44 -38.89 7.63
N LYS A 1137 -10.70 -39.45 8.59
CA LYS A 1137 -10.78 -40.88 8.95
C LYS A 1137 -11.90 -41.17 9.93
N TRP A 1138 -12.16 -40.29 10.90
CA TRP A 1138 -13.34 -40.38 11.77
C TRP A 1138 -14.64 -40.35 10.97
N HIS A 1139 -14.80 -39.41 10.03
CA HIS A 1139 -16.04 -39.27 9.26
C HIS A 1139 -16.33 -40.41 8.26
N LYS A 1140 -15.37 -41.34 8.07
CA LYS A 1140 -15.47 -42.53 7.20
C LYS A 1140 -15.70 -43.84 7.98
N THR A 1141 -15.83 -43.79 9.30
CA THR A 1141 -16.03 -44.94 10.19
C THR A 1141 -17.19 -44.72 11.13
#